data_AF-A0A3D0NW76-F1
#
_entry.id   AF-A0A3D0NW76-F1
#
_cell.length_a   1.000
_cell.length_b   1.000
_cell.length_c   1.000
_cell.angle_alpha   90.00
_cell.angle_beta   90.00
_cell.angle_gamma   90.00
#
_symmetry.space_group_name_H-M   'P 1'
#
loop_
_entity.id
_entity.type
_entity.pdbx_description
1 polymer ?
#
loop_
_entity_poly.entity_id
_entity_poly.type
_entity_poly.pdbx_seq_one_letter_code
_entity_poly.pdbx_strand_id
1 'polypeptide(L)'
;MNFSSPIGQTLDGKYNIERELGRGGMGTVYLATHLGTERPVAVKIIAPQFMQRPEFVERFRREARAAGRLRHPNVVDVTDFGFAETDSGRVAYLVMEYLDGCTLGEILDEEKNLPVSWTLDILEQVCSAVHEAHQQGIIHRDLKPDNIWLEPNQRGGYTVKVLDFGIAKVDSAGHSFSSTEAARTGGASTVAMGSASTFAGDEGSTAIHDSISPTQIVEARTLIQAPNEESEPAKPNPARQTVNLTAEIDQEAVGTKILENGEAELPGGATPRLDTAPVTKDLTRVGAVLGTPLYMSPEQCRGEKLDPRSDLYSIGVIAYQMLSGEPPFRGDFTEVMACHREAPPPPLKVRKVRRKLRKVIMSALEKDPDLRPQSAASFATILRSRSEGIAGLMRRAVMIYSEHIGKFLGLSALFYIPMTLLTIAIVTVGVMTATENISETWGFPILGILQTLLFFATILTGYLILGTNTWIVAHSIAVPLRPIRVRAALREVNKRRARLLGTGLLSTLLQLVIGALTCGIGFLITSVLWALVGPVVMMENLRGWSAIKRSSQLVRRSLGTTVAAVLIMFFMPALVAGTLSFVINITAVALEKSASNVVVTENTEGPGTQITGSEAVDPETGRREGKVTISTGNQPAVRFMNMDRDTRKKVTNAILESLLQILLIPIQLVMMSFTAIIGALLFIKTRQAGGEPITDLLAQFEDTDGPKKKWQERVRKRLLESGRISANSKS
;
A
#
# COMPACT_ATOMS: atom_id res chain seq x y z
N MET A 1 -16.71 -35.60 -33.28
CA MET A 1 -15.85 -36.10 -34.38
C MET A 1 -14.51 -36.44 -33.77
N ASN A 2 -13.97 -37.62 -34.06
CA ASN A 2 -12.70 -38.06 -33.49
C ASN A 2 -11.59 -37.73 -34.49
N PHE A 3 -10.74 -36.76 -34.14
CA PHE A 3 -9.42 -36.65 -34.75
C PHE A 3 -8.61 -37.90 -34.40
N SER A 4 -7.77 -38.38 -35.31
CA SER A 4 -6.68 -39.28 -34.94
C SER A 4 -5.84 -38.60 -33.86
N SER A 5 -5.59 -39.29 -32.75
CA SER A 5 -4.88 -38.67 -31.63
C SER A 5 -3.40 -38.52 -31.99
N PRO A 6 -2.80 -37.32 -31.85
CA PRO A 6 -1.38 -37.12 -32.08
C PRO A 6 -0.50 -37.70 -30.96
N ILE A 7 -1.10 -38.27 -29.91
CA ILE A 7 -0.38 -38.94 -28.82
C ILE A 7 0.49 -40.09 -29.36
N GLY A 8 1.76 -40.11 -28.97
CA GLY A 8 2.79 -41.02 -29.48
C GLY A 8 3.45 -40.56 -30.79
N GLN A 9 3.01 -39.45 -31.39
CA GLN A 9 3.64 -38.88 -32.58
C GLN A 9 4.67 -37.81 -32.22
N THR A 10 5.69 -37.65 -33.07
CA THR A 10 6.67 -36.56 -32.95
C THR A 10 6.34 -35.43 -33.92
N LEU A 11 5.86 -34.31 -33.38
CA LEU A 11 5.50 -33.12 -34.14
C LEU A 11 6.76 -32.35 -34.58
N ASP A 12 6.83 -31.99 -35.87
CA ASP A 12 7.93 -31.25 -36.50
C ASP A 12 9.34 -31.84 -36.26
N GLY A 13 9.42 -33.16 -35.99
CA GLY A 13 10.68 -33.84 -35.63
C GLY A 13 11.27 -33.42 -34.27
N LYS A 14 10.56 -32.59 -33.48
CA LYS A 14 11.06 -31.94 -32.26
C LYS A 14 10.30 -32.32 -30.99
N TYR A 15 8.98 -32.52 -31.07
CA TYR A 15 8.10 -32.59 -29.90
C TYR A 15 7.35 -33.92 -29.86
N ASN A 16 7.74 -34.83 -28.99
CA ASN A 16 7.04 -36.11 -28.79
C ASN A 16 5.80 -35.88 -27.91
N ILE A 17 4.60 -36.10 -28.46
CA ILE A 17 3.34 -35.82 -27.79
C ILE A 17 2.95 -36.97 -26.84
N GLU A 18 2.76 -36.67 -25.56
CA GLU A 18 2.60 -37.70 -24.51
C GLU A 18 1.15 -37.92 -24.07
N ARG A 19 0.42 -36.84 -23.76
CA ARG A 19 -0.98 -36.91 -23.30
C ARG A 19 -1.73 -35.61 -23.54
N GLU A 20 -3.06 -35.69 -23.62
CA GLU A 20 -3.92 -34.49 -23.62
C GLU A 20 -3.86 -33.81 -22.22
N LEU A 21 -3.77 -32.48 -22.22
CA LEU A 21 -3.92 -31.62 -21.03
C LEU A 21 -5.30 -30.96 -21.00
N GLY A 22 -5.86 -30.63 -22.16
CA GLY A 22 -7.24 -30.14 -22.27
C GLY A 22 -7.60 -29.64 -23.67
N ARG A 23 -8.90 -29.59 -23.96
CA ARG A 23 -9.45 -29.18 -25.27
C ARG A 23 -10.27 -27.89 -25.17
N GLY A 24 -10.05 -26.98 -26.11
CA GLY A 24 -10.79 -25.74 -26.27
C GLY A 24 -11.36 -25.55 -27.68
N GLY A 25 -12.09 -24.46 -27.92
CA GLY A 25 -12.84 -24.25 -29.17
C GLY A 25 -12.01 -24.11 -30.45
N MET A 26 -10.71 -23.81 -30.35
CA MET A 26 -9.81 -23.66 -31.49
C MET A 26 -8.81 -24.83 -31.67
N GLY A 27 -8.67 -25.70 -30.67
CA GLY A 27 -7.60 -26.69 -30.65
C GLY A 27 -7.47 -27.43 -29.31
N THR A 28 -6.49 -28.32 -29.25
CA THR A 28 -6.23 -29.17 -28.07
C THR A 28 -4.80 -28.93 -27.59
N VAL A 29 -4.63 -28.84 -26.26
CA VAL A 29 -3.33 -28.70 -25.60
C VAL A 29 -2.87 -30.06 -25.12
N TYR A 30 -1.62 -30.40 -25.42
CA TYR A 30 -0.98 -31.65 -25.02
C TYR A 30 0.28 -31.38 -24.22
N LEU A 31 0.63 -32.31 -23.32
CA LEU A 31 1.98 -32.43 -22.79
C LEU A 31 2.84 -33.10 -23.85
N ALA A 32 4.04 -32.58 -24.06
CA ALA A 32 5.04 -33.16 -24.95
C ALA A 32 6.44 -32.97 -24.38
N THR A 33 7.37 -33.87 -24.70
CA THR A 33 8.81 -33.66 -24.44
C THR A 33 9.48 -33.11 -25.69
N HIS A 34 10.20 -31.99 -25.54
CA HIS A 34 11.07 -31.47 -26.59
C HIS A 34 12.36 -32.28 -26.66
N LEU A 35 12.50 -33.09 -27.72
CA LEU A 35 13.57 -34.08 -27.92
C LEU A 35 14.98 -33.46 -27.89
N GLY A 36 15.14 -32.22 -28.34
CA GLY A 36 16.44 -31.54 -28.36
C GLY A 36 16.91 -30.98 -27.01
N THR A 37 16.06 -30.98 -25.97
CA THR A 37 16.43 -30.48 -24.62
C THR A 37 15.94 -31.36 -23.47
N GLU A 38 15.24 -32.46 -23.74
CA GLU A 38 14.67 -33.38 -22.73
C GLU A 38 13.79 -32.66 -21.68
N ARG A 39 12.99 -31.68 -22.13
CA ARG A 39 12.12 -30.87 -21.27
C ARG A 39 10.64 -31.03 -21.62
N PRO A 40 9.74 -31.11 -20.62
CA PRO A 40 8.32 -31.03 -20.84
C PRO A 40 7.92 -29.62 -21.32
N VAL A 41 7.00 -29.56 -22.28
CA VAL A 41 6.40 -28.36 -22.85
C VAL A 41 4.91 -28.59 -23.08
N ALA A 42 4.13 -27.51 -23.04
CA ALA A 42 2.71 -27.56 -23.42
C ALA A 42 2.56 -27.17 -24.90
N VAL A 43 2.07 -28.09 -25.72
CA VAL A 43 1.89 -27.88 -27.17
C VAL A 43 0.41 -27.74 -27.49
N LYS A 44 0.00 -26.55 -27.92
CA LYS A 44 -1.36 -26.22 -28.32
C LYS A 44 -1.51 -26.38 -29.83
N ILE A 45 -2.17 -27.47 -30.24
CA ILE A 45 -2.39 -27.83 -31.65
C ILE A 45 -3.76 -27.30 -32.10
N ILE A 46 -3.75 -26.46 -33.14
CA ILE A 46 -4.93 -25.85 -33.74
C ILE A 46 -5.55 -26.79 -34.77
N ALA A 47 -6.88 -26.93 -34.77
CA ALA A 47 -7.57 -27.89 -35.62
C ALA A 47 -7.43 -27.57 -37.14
N PRO A 48 -7.26 -28.58 -38.03
CA PRO A 48 -7.04 -28.38 -39.47
C PRO A 48 -8.09 -27.51 -40.18
N GLN A 49 -9.32 -27.48 -39.68
CA GLN A 49 -10.41 -26.63 -40.20
C GLN A 49 -10.08 -25.13 -40.24
N PHE A 50 -9.24 -24.64 -39.31
CA PHE A 50 -8.81 -23.24 -39.30
C PHE A 50 -7.66 -22.98 -40.30
N MET A 51 -6.85 -24.00 -40.60
CA MET A 51 -5.73 -23.93 -41.54
C MET A 51 -6.16 -23.76 -43.00
N GLN A 52 -7.43 -24.01 -43.33
CA GLN A 52 -7.99 -23.79 -44.67
C GLN A 52 -8.23 -22.31 -45.01
N ARG A 53 -8.19 -21.39 -44.01
CA ARG A 53 -8.40 -19.95 -44.21
C ARG A 53 -7.05 -19.21 -44.24
N PRO A 54 -6.59 -18.63 -45.37
CA PRO A 54 -5.30 -17.92 -45.43
C PRO A 54 -5.17 -16.78 -44.41
N GLU A 55 -6.24 -16.00 -44.22
CA GLU A 55 -6.32 -14.92 -43.23
C GLU A 55 -6.07 -15.39 -41.79
N PHE A 56 -6.54 -16.60 -41.44
CA PHE A 56 -6.30 -17.20 -40.14
C PHE A 56 -4.81 -17.50 -39.96
N VAL A 57 -4.16 -18.07 -40.98
CA VAL A 57 -2.73 -18.43 -40.94
C VAL A 57 -1.85 -17.19 -40.80
N GLU A 58 -2.18 -16.09 -41.47
CA GLU A 58 -1.46 -14.82 -41.32
C GLU A 58 -1.70 -14.17 -39.94
N ARG A 59 -2.94 -14.17 -39.44
CA ARG A 59 -3.25 -13.68 -38.10
C ARG A 59 -2.56 -14.49 -37.02
N PHE A 60 -2.60 -15.82 -37.09
CA PHE A 60 -1.91 -16.72 -36.16
C PHE A 60 -0.40 -16.45 -36.13
N ARG A 61 0.25 -16.31 -37.30
CA ARG A 61 1.68 -15.92 -37.39
C ARG A 61 1.96 -14.58 -36.73
N ARG A 62 1.07 -13.61 -36.87
CA ARG A 62 1.20 -12.27 -36.25
C ARG A 62 1.02 -12.33 -34.73
N GLU A 63 0.05 -13.09 -34.24
CA GLU A 63 -0.30 -13.18 -32.82
C GLU A 63 0.70 -14.05 -32.05
N ALA A 64 1.13 -15.20 -32.59
CA ALA A 64 2.20 -16.02 -32.00
C ALA A 64 3.53 -15.25 -31.90
N ARG A 65 3.87 -14.44 -32.91
CA ARG A 65 5.03 -13.53 -32.88
C ARG A 65 4.90 -12.38 -31.88
N ALA A 66 3.68 -12.00 -31.48
CA ALA A 66 3.45 -11.02 -30.43
C ALA A 66 3.62 -11.68 -29.05
N ALA A 67 3.02 -12.86 -28.85
CA ALA A 67 3.13 -13.64 -27.62
C ALA A 67 4.59 -14.01 -27.30
N GLY A 68 5.37 -14.52 -28.27
CA GLY A 68 6.78 -14.86 -28.09
C GLY A 68 7.74 -13.67 -27.84
N ARG A 69 7.23 -12.43 -27.83
CA ARG A 69 7.97 -11.22 -27.37
C ARG A 69 7.67 -10.86 -25.91
N LEU A 70 6.51 -11.28 -25.40
CA LEU A 70 5.99 -10.89 -24.09
C LEU A 70 6.64 -11.71 -22.95
N ARG A 71 7.88 -11.36 -22.61
CA ARG A 71 8.67 -12.06 -21.58
C ARG A 71 8.53 -11.40 -20.20
N HIS A 72 7.61 -11.94 -19.38
CA HIS A 72 7.35 -11.49 -18.01
C HIS A 72 7.20 -12.70 -17.07
N PRO A 73 7.69 -12.68 -15.81
CA PRO A 73 7.65 -13.86 -14.92
C PRO A 73 6.24 -14.41 -14.67
N ASN A 74 5.23 -13.55 -14.71
CA ASN A 74 3.81 -13.92 -14.54
C ASN A 74 3.02 -14.07 -15.86
N VAL A 75 3.70 -14.21 -17.00
CA VAL A 75 3.10 -14.57 -18.30
C VAL A 75 3.65 -15.95 -18.70
N VAL A 76 2.85 -16.75 -19.41
CA VAL A 76 3.33 -18.01 -20.00
C VAL A 76 4.34 -17.74 -21.14
N ASP A 77 5.58 -18.24 -21.02
CA ASP A 77 6.60 -18.05 -22.07
C ASP A 77 6.27 -18.91 -23.30
N VAL A 78 6.26 -18.27 -24.47
CA VAL A 78 5.96 -18.88 -25.77
C VAL A 78 7.27 -19.04 -26.53
N THR A 79 7.68 -20.29 -26.71
CA THR A 79 9.06 -20.66 -27.07
C THR A 79 9.27 -20.96 -28.56
N ASP A 80 8.31 -21.63 -29.20
CA ASP A 80 8.28 -21.89 -30.65
C ASP A 80 6.83 -21.83 -31.18
N PHE A 81 6.67 -21.62 -32.48
CA PHE A 81 5.40 -21.79 -33.18
C PHE A 81 5.66 -22.27 -34.61
N GLY A 82 4.83 -23.19 -35.10
CA GLY A 82 5.08 -23.81 -36.38
C GLY A 82 3.83 -24.36 -37.06
N PHE A 83 4.09 -25.04 -38.18
CA PHE A 83 3.08 -25.72 -38.98
C PHE A 83 3.64 -27.10 -39.30
N ALA A 84 2.89 -28.14 -38.97
CA ALA A 84 3.27 -29.53 -39.22
C ALA A 84 2.19 -30.21 -40.06
N GLU A 85 2.58 -31.19 -40.86
CA GLU A 85 1.64 -32.17 -41.40
C GLU A 85 1.44 -33.27 -40.35
N THR A 86 0.22 -33.78 -40.26
CA THR A 86 -0.17 -34.94 -39.44
C THR A 86 -1.02 -35.88 -40.30
N ASP A 87 -1.36 -37.06 -39.79
CA ASP A 87 -2.31 -37.96 -40.47
C ASP A 87 -3.70 -37.31 -40.70
N SER A 88 -4.03 -36.27 -39.91
CA SER A 88 -5.24 -35.46 -40.06
C SER A 88 -5.09 -34.25 -41.01
N GLY A 89 -3.95 -34.16 -41.69
CA GLY A 89 -3.54 -33.02 -42.52
C GLY A 89 -2.80 -31.93 -41.72
N ARG A 90 -2.69 -30.76 -42.34
CA ARG A 90 -1.89 -29.64 -41.84
C ARG A 90 -2.49 -28.98 -40.60
N VAL A 91 -1.68 -28.86 -39.56
CA VAL A 91 -2.00 -28.15 -38.31
C VAL A 91 -1.06 -26.96 -38.09
N ALA A 92 -1.52 -25.97 -37.33
CA ALA A 92 -0.64 -25.03 -36.66
C ALA A 92 -0.42 -25.46 -35.21
N TYR A 93 0.77 -25.20 -34.66
CA TYR A 93 1.08 -25.48 -33.26
C TYR A 93 1.77 -24.30 -32.59
N LEU A 94 1.54 -24.16 -31.28
CA LEU A 94 2.16 -23.17 -30.40
C LEU A 94 2.79 -23.90 -29.21
N VAL A 95 4.07 -23.63 -28.93
CA VAL A 95 4.83 -24.29 -27.86
C VAL A 95 5.04 -23.33 -26.70
N MET A 96 4.60 -23.76 -25.53
CA MET A 96 4.57 -22.98 -24.29
C MET A 96 5.36 -23.73 -23.20
N GLU A 97 5.81 -23.04 -22.16
CA GLU A 97 6.28 -23.72 -20.95
C GLU A 97 5.18 -24.63 -20.38
N TYR A 98 5.55 -25.82 -19.91
CA TYR A 98 4.65 -26.66 -19.11
C TYR A 98 4.58 -26.11 -17.69
N LEU A 99 3.37 -25.97 -17.16
CA LEU A 99 3.11 -25.46 -15.81
C LEU A 99 2.53 -26.58 -14.96
N ASP A 100 3.20 -26.93 -13.87
CA ASP A 100 2.74 -27.93 -12.92
C ASP A 100 1.97 -27.22 -11.79
N GLY A 101 0.64 -27.38 -11.74
CA GLY A 101 -0.22 -26.61 -10.85
C GLY A 101 -1.69 -26.69 -11.25
N CYS A 102 -2.47 -25.67 -10.87
CA CYS A 102 -3.91 -25.59 -11.19
C CYS A 102 -4.34 -24.17 -11.59
N THR A 103 -5.53 -24.05 -12.18
CA THR A 103 -6.16 -22.78 -12.49
C THR A 103 -6.77 -22.11 -11.25
N LEU A 104 -6.92 -20.80 -11.30
CA LEU A 104 -7.74 -20.06 -10.33
C LEU A 104 -9.22 -20.46 -10.43
N GLY A 105 -9.68 -21.02 -11.56
CA GLY A 105 -11.03 -21.57 -11.71
C GLY A 105 -11.26 -22.75 -10.76
N GLU A 106 -10.41 -23.76 -10.82
CA GLU A 106 -10.47 -24.96 -9.95
C GLU A 106 -10.39 -24.57 -8.47
N ILE A 107 -9.48 -23.66 -8.10
CA ILE A 107 -9.37 -23.16 -6.72
C ILE A 107 -10.65 -22.47 -6.24
N LEU A 108 -11.35 -21.73 -7.12
CA LEU A 108 -12.62 -21.07 -6.76
C LEU A 108 -13.80 -22.06 -6.75
N ASP A 109 -13.76 -23.13 -7.54
CA ASP A 109 -14.72 -24.22 -7.44
C ASP A 109 -14.54 -25.06 -6.17
N GLU A 110 -13.33 -25.16 -5.62
CA GLU A 110 -13.05 -25.83 -4.34
C GLU A 110 -13.35 -24.93 -3.12
N GLU A 111 -12.56 -23.85 -2.91
CA GLU A 111 -12.62 -22.99 -1.71
C GLU A 111 -13.84 -22.06 -1.67
N LYS A 112 -14.53 -21.89 -2.81
CA LYS A 112 -15.54 -20.87 -3.08
C LYS A 112 -15.01 -19.43 -2.99
N ASN A 113 -14.55 -18.98 -1.82
CA ASN A 113 -14.05 -17.61 -1.61
C ASN A 113 -12.69 -17.59 -0.91
N LEU A 114 -11.80 -16.71 -1.37
CA LEU A 114 -10.41 -16.63 -0.96
C LEU A 114 -10.15 -15.53 0.08
N PRO A 115 -9.14 -15.72 0.96
CA PRO A 115 -8.69 -14.67 1.86
C PRO A 115 -8.29 -13.38 1.13
N VAL A 116 -8.54 -12.23 1.78
CA VAL A 116 -8.15 -10.91 1.25
C VAL A 116 -6.66 -10.82 0.94
N SER A 117 -5.79 -11.50 1.70
CA SER A 117 -4.36 -11.58 1.44
C SER A 117 -4.04 -12.28 0.12
N TRP A 118 -4.58 -13.49 -0.08
CA TRP A 118 -4.42 -14.26 -1.32
C TRP A 118 -4.98 -13.53 -2.53
N THR A 119 -6.18 -12.95 -2.38
CA THR A 119 -6.82 -12.14 -3.44
C THR A 119 -5.89 -11.02 -3.90
N LEU A 120 -5.28 -10.28 -2.97
CA LEU A 120 -4.40 -9.16 -3.32
C LEU A 120 -3.09 -9.61 -3.95
N ASP A 121 -2.52 -10.73 -3.50
CA ASP A 121 -1.25 -11.25 -4.03
C ASP A 121 -1.42 -11.73 -5.48
N ILE A 122 -2.44 -12.56 -5.73
CA ILE A 122 -2.81 -13.04 -7.06
C ILE A 122 -3.12 -11.86 -7.99
N LEU A 123 -3.95 -10.91 -7.56
CA LEU A 123 -4.28 -9.73 -8.37
C LEU A 123 -3.06 -8.83 -8.64
N GLU A 124 -2.09 -8.73 -7.72
CA GLU A 124 -0.85 -7.97 -7.95
C GLU A 124 0.00 -8.64 -9.04
N GLN A 125 0.14 -9.97 -9.02
CA GLN A 125 0.86 -10.74 -10.04
C GLN A 125 0.15 -10.68 -11.42
N VAL A 126 -1.17 -10.86 -11.46
CA VAL A 126 -2.00 -10.71 -12.69
C VAL A 126 -1.88 -9.30 -13.25
N CYS A 127 -1.99 -8.27 -12.40
CA CYS A 127 -1.86 -6.88 -12.84
C CYS A 127 -0.47 -6.55 -13.37
N SER A 128 0.60 -7.19 -12.87
CA SER A 128 1.95 -7.03 -13.43
C SER A 128 2.05 -7.62 -14.83
N ALA A 129 1.56 -8.85 -15.04
CA ALA A 129 1.52 -9.50 -16.35
C ALA A 129 0.73 -8.69 -17.39
N VAL A 130 -0.48 -8.26 -17.00
CA VAL A 130 -1.38 -7.48 -17.86
C VAL A 130 -0.82 -6.08 -18.12
N HIS A 131 -0.14 -5.44 -17.15
CA HIS A 131 0.50 -4.15 -17.38
C HIS A 131 1.64 -4.22 -18.42
N GLU A 132 2.48 -5.24 -18.36
CA GLU A 132 3.56 -5.45 -19.33
C GLU A 132 2.99 -5.68 -20.74
N ALA A 133 1.94 -6.51 -20.86
CA ALA A 133 1.22 -6.69 -22.13
C ALA A 133 0.67 -5.36 -22.67
N HIS A 134 0.05 -4.54 -21.81
CA HIS A 134 -0.47 -3.22 -22.18
C HIS A 134 0.62 -2.25 -22.64
N GLN A 135 1.82 -2.28 -22.04
CA GLN A 135 2.96 -1.46 -22.50
C GLN A 135 3.42 -1.86 -23.92
N GLN A 136 3.29 -3.15 -24.28
CA GLN A 136 3.60 -3.65 -25.62
C GLN A 136 2.42 -3.55 -26.60
N GLY A 137 1.30 -2.91 -26.21
CA GLY A 137 0.10 -2.75 -27.05
C GLY A 137 -0.76 -4.01 -27.17
N ILE A 138 -0.53 -5.03 -26.34
CA ILE A 138 -1.25 -6.29 -26.31
C ILE A 138 -2.36 -6.20 -25.25
N ILE A 139 -3.61 -6.36 -25.68
CA ILE A 139 -4.80 -6.47 -24.81
C ILE A 139 -5.16 -7.95 -24.73
N HIS A 140 -5.47 -8.49 -23.55
CA HIS A 140 -5.71 -9.92 -23.36
C HIS A 140 -7.08 -10.36 -23.88
N ARG A 141 -8.14 -9.56 -23.65
CA ARG A 141 -9.52 -9.73 -24.16
C ARG A 141 -10.31 -10.94 -23.65
N ASP A 142 -9.73 -11.83 -22.85
CA ASP A 142 -10.40 -13.02 -22.29
C ASP A 142 -9.86 -13.35 -20.89
N LEU A 143 -9.79 -12.34 -20.01
CA LEU A 143 -9.36 -12.56 -18.63
C LEU A 143 -10.46 -13.22 -17.82
N LYS A 144 -10.18 -14.42 -17.32
CA LYS A 144 -11.07 -15.28 -16.52
C LYS A 144 -10.21 -16.20 -15.64
N PRO A 145 -10.77 -16.81 -14.57
CA PRO A 145 -10.02 -17.69 -13.67
C PRO A 145 -9.29 -18.85 -14.37
N ASP A 146 -9.89 -19.45 -15.40
CA ASP A 146 -9.28 -20.54 -16.18
C ASP A 146 -7.97 -20.13 -16.88
N ASN A 147 -7.82 -18.85 -17.21
CA ASN A 147 -6.64 -18.29 -17.90
C ASN A 147 -5.59 -17.74 -16.90
N ILE A 148 -5.74 -18.03 -15.61
CA ILE A 148 -4.84 -17.64 -14.52
C ILE A 148 -4.40 -18.92 -13.80
N TRP A 149 -3.16 -19.35 -14.04
CA TRP A 149 -2.56 -20.55 -13.43
C TRP A 149 -1.80 -20.19 -12.15
N LEU A 150 -1.79 -21.09 -11.17
CA LEU A 150 -1.00 -21.02 -9.95
C LEU A 150 -0.05 -22.22 -9.89
N GLU A 151 1.24 -21.95 -10.09
CA GLU A 151 2.33 -22.93 -10.03
C GLU A 151 2.98 -22.91 -8.63
N PRO A 152 3.09 -24.04 -7.90
CA PRO A 152 3.77 -24.08 -6.60
C PRO A 152 5.25 -23.71 -6.72
N ASN A 153 5.72 -22.80 -5.87
CA ASN A 153 7.12 -22.36 -5.88
C ASN A 153 7.95 -23.03 -4.77
N GLN A 154 9.26 -23.13 -4.99
CA GLN A 154 10.24 -23.78 -4.08
C GLN A 154 10.38 -23.12 -2.69
N ARG A 155 9.55 -22.11 -2.36
CA ARG A 155 9.53 -21.42 -1.06
C ARG A 155 8.22 -21.66 -0.28
N GLY A 156 7.37 -22.59 -0.74
CA GLY A 156 6.10 -22.91 -0.08
C GLY A 156 4.98 -21.89 -0.36
N GLY A 157 5.08 -21.14 -1.45
CA GLY A 157 3.99 -20.33 -2.00
C GLY A 157 3.67 -20.72 -3.44
N TYR A 158 3.10 -19.81 -4.22
CA TYR A 158 2.85 -19.99 -5.66
C TYR A 158 3.45 -18.86 -6.50
N THR A 159 3.56 -19.10 -7.81
CA THR A 159 3.78 -18.11 -8.87
C THR A 159 2.52 -18.08 -9.74
N VAL A 160 1.96 -16.91 -10.01
CA VAL A 160 0.83 -16.79 -10.94
C VAL A 160 1.35 -16.69 -12.37
N LYS A 161 0.73 -17.39 -13.32
CA LYS A 161 0.99 -17.29 -14.76
C LYS A 161 -0.31 -16.97 -15.50
N VAL A 162 -0.33 -15.88 -16.27
CA VAL A 162 -1.47 -15.50 -17.12
C VAL A 162 -1.28 -16.11 -18.51
N LEU A 163 -2.32 -16.77 -19.02
CA LEU A 163 -2.32 -17.58 -20.24
C LEU A 163 -3.02 -16.87 -21.42
N ASP A 164 -2.83 -17.37 -22.65
CA ASP A 164 -3.69 -17.07 -23.82
C ASP A 164 -3.92 -15.56 -24.17
N PHE A 165 -2.90 -14.72 -24.02
CA PHE A 165 -2.95 -13.31 -24.42
C PHE A 165 -3.37 -13.12 -25.90
N GLY A 166 -4.59 -12.61 -26.12
CA GLY A 166 -5.08 -12.11 -27.41
C GLY A 166 -5.58 -13.15 -28.42
N ILE A 167 -5.24 -14.43 -28.26
CA ILE A 167 -5.50 -15.52 -29.23
C ILE A 167 -6.99 -15.94 -29.27
N ALA A 168 -7.73 -15.73 -28.17
CA ALA A 168 -9.00 -16.43 -27.90
C ALA A 168 -10.25 -15.97 -28.70
N LYS A 169 -10.20 -14.93 -29.56
CA LYS A 169 -11.40 -14.38 -30.21
C LYS A 169 -11.16 -13.99 -31.68
N VAL A 170 -11.20 -14.97 -32.57
CA VAL A 170 -10.87 -14.81 -34.01
C VAL A 170 -12.09 -14.58 -34.91
N ASP A 171 -13.25 -15.20 -34.63
CA ASP A 171 -14.41 -15.24 -35.54
C ASP A 171 -15.48 -14.14 -35.34
N SER A 172 -15.35 -13.21 -34.38
CA SER A 172 -16.45 -12.27 -34.02
C SER A 172 -16.43 -10.89 -34.72
N ALA A 173 -15.50 -10.63 -35.63
CA ALA A 173 -15.23 -9.28 -36.16
C ALA A 173 -15.60 -9.08 -37.64
N GLY A 174 -16.57 -9.85 -38.17
CA GLY A 174 -16.83 -9.92 -39.62
C GLY A 174 -18.28 -10.15 -40.05
N HIS A 175 -19.28 -9.94 -39.20
CA HIS A 175 -20.70 -10.00 -39.56
C HIS A 175 -21.42 -8.72 -39.14
N SER A 176 -21.37 -7.69 -40.01
CA SER A 176 -22.38 -6.65 -40.03
C SER A 176 -23.70 -7.26 -40.50
N PHE A 177 -24.77 -7.10 -39.71
CA PHE A 177 -26.11 -7.51 -40.14
C PHE A 177 -26.60 -6.59 -41.27
N SER A 178 -26.43 -7.04 -42.52
CA SER A 178 -27.12 -6.47 -43.67
C SER A 178 -28.61 -6.82 -43.55
N SER A 179 -29.42 -5.86 -43.09
CA SER A 179 -30.88 -5.96 -43.06
C SER A 179 -31.44 -5.87 -44.49
N THR A 180 -31.60 -7.02 -45.15
CA THR A 180 -32.15 -7.11 -46.51
C THR A 180 -33.62 -6.69 -46.57
N GLU A 181 -33.97 -5.86 -47.56
CA GLU A 181 -35.35 -5.38 -47.79
C GLU A 181 -36.34 -6.51 -48.14
N ALA A 182 -37.61 -6.32 -47.74
CA ALA A 182 -38.77 -6.89 -48.42
C ALA A 182 -40.07 -6.09 -48.14
N ALA A 183 -41.02 -6.17 -49.08
CA ALA A 183 -42.45 -5.83 -48.95
C ALA A 183 -42.86 -4.36 -48.66
N ARG A 184 -42.94 -3.58 -49.75
CA ARG A 184 -43.57 -2.25 -49.85
C ARG A 184 -45.10 -2.27 -49.70
N THR A 185 -45.66 -1.19 -49.16
CA THR A 185 -46.93 -0.49 -49.54
C THR A 185 -46.96 0.80 -48.70
N GLY A 186 -47.10 2.05 -49.16
CA GLY A 186 -47.76 2.67 -50.31
C GLY A 186 -48.69 3.78 -49.75
N GLY A 187 -48.73 5.03 -50.21
CA GLY A 187 -47.96 5.75 -51.23
C GLY A 187 -48.39 7.22 -51.37
N ALA A 188 -47.83 7.94 -52.35
CA ALA A 188 -48.09 9.36 -52.73
C ALA A 188 -47.60 10.45 -51.71
N SER A 189 -47.25 11.68 -52.12
CA SER A 189 -47.35 12.33 -53.45
C SER A 189 -46.36 13.51 -53.64
N THR A 190 -45.90 13.75 -54.89
CA THR A 190 -45.51 15.06 -55.53
C THR A 190 -44.44 16.01 -54.91
N VAL A 191 -43.62 16.80 -55.65
CA VAL A 191 -43.13 16.82 -57.06
C VAL A 191 -41.93 17.82 -57.21
N ALA A 192 -40.92 17.49 -58.04
CA ALA A 192 -39.88 18.37 -58.67
C ALA A 192 -38.96 19.27 -57.77
N MET A 193 -37.82 19.85 -58.20
CA MET A 193 -37.20 19.96 -59.55
C MET A 193 -35.65 20.15 -59.56
N GLY A 194 -34.91 19.31 -60.32
CA GLY A 194 -33.59 19.55 -60.98
C GLY A 194 -32.31 19.94 -60.18
N SER A 195 -31.09 19.98 -60.75
CA SER A 195 -30.46 19.20 -61.86
C SER A 195 -29.00 19.68 -62.14
N ALA A 196 -28.08 18.78 -62.58
CA ALA A 196 -26.65 19.00 -62.95
C ALA A 196 -25.68 19.39 -61.79
N SER A 197 -24.43 18.92 -61.60
CA SER A 197 -23.33 18.34 -62.44
C SER A 197 -22.40 19.40 -63.08
N THR A 198 -21.05 19.27 -63.19
CA THR A 198 -20.11 18.12 -63.04
C THR A 198 -18.62 18.59 -62.86
N PHE A 199 -17.70 17.64 -62.61
CA PHE A 199 -16.25 17.59 -63.00
C PHE A 199 -15.11 18.30 -62.20
N ALA A 200 -14.04 17.51 -61.96
CA ALA A 200 -12.58 17.78 -61.89
C ALA A 200 -12.00 18.92 -60.99
N GLY A 201 -10.75 18.85 -60.51
CA GLY A 201 -9.75 17.75 -60.56
C GLY A 201 -8.31 18.19 -60.17
N ASP A 202 -7.50 17.22 -59.75
CA ASP A 202 -6.02 17.19 -59.61
C ASP A 202 -5.19 18.12 -58.70
N GLU A 203 -4.27 17.43 -57.99
CA GLU A 203 -2.86 17.74 -57.60
C GLU A 203 -2.46 19.03 -56.85
N GLY A 204 -1.36 18.92 -56.05
CA GLY A 204 -0.84 20.04 -55.23
C GLY A 204 0.19 19.70 -54.13
N SER A 205 1.12 18.80 -54.42
CA SER A 205 2.12 18.19 -53.51
C SER A 205 2.80 19.09 -52.44
N THR A 206 2.82 18.59 -51.19
CA THR A 206 3.92 18.65 -50.17
C THR A 206 4.65 19.97 -49.80
N ALA A 207 4.81 20.21 -48.49
CA ALA A 207 6.10 20.21 -47.74
C ALA A 207 6.23 21.25 -46.60
N ILE A 208 6.43 20.74 -45.37
CA ILE A 208 7.43 21.15 -44.36
C ILE A 208 7.74 22.66 -44.21
N HIS A 209 7.36 23.26 -43.07
CA HIS A 209 8.37 23.82 -42.13
C HIS A 209 7.87 24.00 -40.68
N ASP A 210 8.84 24.17 -39.77
CA ASP A 210 8.70 24.14 -38.31
C ASP A 210 8.34 25.47 -37.62
N SER A 211 7.61 25.33 -36.50
CA SER A 211 7.82 26.01 -35.19
C SER A 211 7.32 27.44 -34.88
N ILE A 212 7.31 27.73 -33.56
CA ILE A 212 7.22 29.03 -32.83
C ILE A 212 5.82 29.64 -32.59
N SER A 213 5.30 29.41 -31.38
CA SER A 213 4.45 30.35 -30.60
C SER A 213 5.36 31.36 -29.85
N PRO A 214 4.88 32.48 -29.22
CA PRO A 214 3.50 32.86 -28.81
C PRO A 214 3.09 34.28 -29.34
N THR A 215 2.07 35.04 -28.92
CA THR A 215 1.74 35.52 -27.54
C THR A 215 0.43 36.36 -27.46
N GLN A 216 -0.33 36.20 -26.37
CA GLN A 216 -1.14 37.22 -25.63
C GLN A 216 -2.49 37.85 -26.12
N ILE A 217 -3.38 38.03 -25.12
CA ILE A 217 -4.23 39.21 -24.78
C ILE A 217 -5.76 39.30 -25.15
N VAL A 218 -6.57 39.10 -24.09
CA VAL A 218 -7.75 39.89 -23.59
C VAL A 218 -9.17 39.81 -24.22
N GLU A 219 -10.06 39.21 -23.41
CA GLU A 219 -11.43 39.59 -22.97
C GLU A 219 -12.39 40.46 -23.82
N ALA A 220 -13.57 39.89 -24.10
CA ALA A 220 -14.92 40.49 -23.94
C ALA A 220 -15.99 39.36 -24.09
N ARG A 221 -17.19 39.37 -23.47
CA ARG A 221 -17.79 40.24 -22.44
C ARG A 221 -18.87 39.44 -21.69
N THR A 222 -19.07 39.69 -20.40
CA THR A 222 -20.19 39.13 -19.61
C THR A 222 -21.48 39.93 -19.84
N LEU A 223 -22.64 39.28 -19.72
CA LEU A 223 -23.88 39.92 -19.27
C LEU A 223 -24.69 38.96 -18.39
N ILE A 224 -25.23 39.49 -17.30
CA ILE A 224 -26.04 38.77 -16.30
C ILE A 224 -27.35 39.56 -16.16
N GLN A 225 -28.47 38.86 -15.97
CA GLN A 225 -29.68 39.49 -15.47
C GLN A 225 -30.43 38.57 -14.50
N ALA A 226 -30.74 39.14 -13.33
CA ALA A 226 -31.64 38.64 -12.28
C ALA A 226 -32.77 39.72 -12.12
N PRO A 227 -33.74 39.70 -11.17
CA PRO A 227 -33.66 39.17 -9.80
C PRO A 227 -34.92 38.46 -9.22
N ASN A 228 -34.75 37.90 -8.00
CA ASN A 228 -35.56 37.92 -6.75
C ASN A 228 -37.12 37.95 -6.76
N GLU A 229 -37.84 37.47 -5.73
CA GLU A 229 -37.44 36.92 -4.39
C GLU A 229 -38.15 35.56 -4.10
N GLU A 230 -38.89 35.18 -3.03
CA GLU A 230 -39.38 35.74 -1.74
C GLU A 230 -39.76 34.57 -0.76
N SER A 231 -39.88 34.86 0.54
CA SER A 231 -40.63 34.16 1.62
C SER A 231 -40.04 32.93 2.35
N GLU A 232 -40.24 32.94 3.68
CA GLU A 232 -39.91 31.95 4.75
C GLU A 232 -40.90 32.23 5.94
N PRO A 233 -40.96 31.52 7.11
CA PRO A 233 -40.37 30.24 7.55
C PRO A 233 -41.33 29.31 8.37
N ALA A 234 -40.75 28.36 9.15
CA ALA A 234 -41.24 27.77 10.43
C ALA A 234 -41.74 26.29 10.53
N LYS A 235 -41.85 25.80 11.78
CA LYS A 235 -42.13 24.44 12.34
C LYS A 235 -43.15 24.58 13.51
N PRO A 236 -43.70 23.54 14.26
CA PRO A 236 -43.24 22.14 14.48
C PRO A 236 -44.30 21.00 14.70
N ASN A 237 -43.82 19.74 14.87
CA ASN A 237 -44.23 18.53 15.70
C ASN A 237 -45.68 18.33 16.29
N PRO A 238 -46.10 17.15 16.87
CA PRO A 238 -45.43 15.82 17.06
C PRO A 238 -46.30 14.51 16.92
N ALA A 239 -45.67 13.36 17.21
CA ALA A 239 -46.17 12.16 17.94
C ALA A 239 -47.11 11.08 17.32
N ARG A 240 -46.65 9.80 17.35
CA ARG A 240 -47.22 8.73 18.22
C ARG A 240 -46.32 7.47 18.34
N GLN A 241 -46.58 6.68 19.38
CA GLN A 241 -46.05 5.32 19.68
C GLN A 241 -47.25 4.33 19.73
N THR A 242 -47.23 3.04 20.07
CA THR A 242 -46.40 2.06 20.87
C THR A 242 -46.70 0.64 20.30
N VAL A 243 -46.23 -0.56 20.72
CA VAL A 243 -45.43 -1.17 21.82
C VAL A 243 -44.86 -2.50 21.24
N ASN A 244 -43.61 -2.96 21.37
CA ASN A 244 -42.75 -3.40 22.50
C ASN A 244 -43.12 -4.76 23.16
N LEU A 245 -42.24 -5.77 23.09
CA LEU A 245 -42.21 -6.94 24.00
C LEU A 245 -40.82 -7.60 23.98
N THR A 246 -40.47 -8.33 25.04
CA THR A 246 -39.09 -8.57 25.49
C THR A 246 -38.76 -10.04 25.76
N ALA A 247 -37.51 -10.45 25.51
CA ALA A 247 -36.83 -11.53 26.25
C ALA A 247 -35.30 -11.42 26.08
N GLU A 248 -34.56 -11.62 27.18
CA GLU A 248 -33.13 -11.96 27.22
C GLU A 248 -32.99 -13.45 27.55
N ILE A 249 -31.85 -14.07 27.22
CA ILE A 249 -31.24 -15.22 27.94
C ILE A 249 -29.83 -15.49 27.36
N ASP A 250 -28.92 -15.96 28.21
CA ASP A 250 -27.49 -16.18 27.96
C ASP A 250 -27.15 -17.62 27.46
N GLN A 251 -25.84 -17.89 27.29
CA GLN A 251 -25.18 -19.22 27.34
C GLN A 251 -25.48 -20.20 26.18
N GLU A 252 -24.72 -21.29 26.01
CA GLU A 252 -23.25 -21.44 25.97
C GLU A 252 -22.88 -22.72 25.17
N ALA A 253 -21.58 -22.92 24.95
CA ALA A 253 -20.83 -24.05 24.38
C ALA A 253 -21.41 -25.50 24.23
N VAL A 254 -20.73 -26.28 23.38
CA VAL A 254 -20.76 -27.78 23.23
C VAL A 254 -22.04 -28.35 22.55
N GLY A 255 -22.02 -29.38 21.71
CA GLY A 255 -20.90 -30.09 21.04
C GLY A 255 -21.11 -31.61 20.86
N THR A 256 -20.48 -32.19 19.82
CA THR A 256 -20.24 -33.63 19.55
C THR A 256 -21.38 -34.61 19.17
N LYS A 257 -21.07 -35.39 18.11
CA LYS A 257 -21.46 -36.81 17.78
C LYS A 257 -22.94 -37.08 17.40
N ILE A 258 -23.23 -37.61 16.20
CA ILE A 258 -22.87 -38.92 15.58
C ILE A 258 -23.65 -40.10 16.18
N LEU A 259 -24.58 -40.66 15.38
CA LEU A 259 -24.68 -42.09 15.06
C LEU A 259 -25.54 -42.31 13.80
N GLU A 260 -25.51 -43.52 13.23
CA GLU A 260 -26.05 -43.87 11.91
C GLU A 260 -27.11 -45.01 11.97
N ASN A 261 -27.76 -45.25 10.84
CA ASN A 261 -28.44 -46.49 10.41
C ASN A 261 -29.84 -46.83 10.98
N GLY A 262 -30.69 -47.36 10.10
CA GLY A 262 -32.06 -47.83 10.38
C GLY A 262 -32.99 -47.61 9.19
N GLU A 263 -33.38 -48.68 8.48
CA GLU A 263 -34.20 -48.63 7.27
C GLU A 263 -35.70 -48.92 7.55
N ALA A 264 -36.58 -48.49 6.63
CA ALA A 264 -37.71 -49.24 6.05
C ALA A 264 -39.05 -48.46 5.88
N GLU A 265 -39.54 -48.51 4.64
CA GLU A 265 -40.93 -48.45 4.16
C GLU A 265 -41.78 -47.14 4.23
N LEU A 266 -42.81 -47.17 3.38
CA LEU A 266 -43.68 -46.10 2.85
C LEU A 266 -45.15 -46.64 2.93
N PRO A 267 -46.25 -45.85 2.83
CA PRO A 267 -46.41 -44.79 1.82
C PRO A 267 -47.33 -43.59 2.12
N GLY A 268 -47.32 -42.61 1.19
CA GLY A 268 -48.49 -41.78 0.89
C GLY A 268 -48.40 -40.30 1.25
N GLY A 269 -48.68 -39.42 0.28
CA GLY A 269 -48.78 -37.96 0.46
C GLY A 269 -47.98 -37.18 -0.59
N ALA A 270 -48.65 -36.31 -1.36
CA ALA A 270 -48.04 -35.59 -2.48
C ALA A 270 -47.82 -34.10 -2.17
N THR A 271 -46.64 -33.58 -2.53
CA THR A 271 -46.40 -32.17 -2.93
C THR A 271 -45.08 -32.09 -3.72
N PRO A 272 -44.85 -31.06 -4.54
CA PRO A 272 -43.82 -31.11 -5.58
C PRO A 272 -42.39 -30.87 -5.07
N ARG A 273 -41.42 -31.56 -5.69
CA ARG A 273 -40.00 -31.21 -5.60
C ARG A 273 -39.70 -30.06 -6.56
N LEU A 274 -38.88 -29.09 -6.13
CA LEU A 274 -38.00 -28.38 -7.05
C LEU A 274 -36.74 -29.22 -7.22
N ASP A 275 -36.54 -29.78 -8.40
CA ASP A 275 -35.34 -30.56 -8.70
C ASP A 275 -34.14 -29.62 -8.86
N THR A 276 -33.19 -29.69 -7.93
CA THR A 276 -31.88 -29.04 -8.08
C THR A 276 -31.05 -29.83 -9.10
N ALA A 277 -31.22 -29.51 -10.38
CA ALA A 277 -30.44 -30.10 -11.45
C ALA A 277 -28.93 -29.88 -11.23
N PRO A 278 -28.07 -30.89 -11.47
CA PRO A 278 -26.64 -30.67 -11.58
C PRO A 278 -26.36 -29.68 -12.72
N VAL A 279 -25.35 -28.83 -12.58
CA VAL A 279 -24.91 -27.93 -13.66
C VAL A 279 -24.31 -28.79 -14.78
N THR A 280 -25.09 -29.07 -15.82
CA THR A 280 -24.61 -29.78 -17.00
C THR A 280 -23.65 -28.88 -17.78
N LYS A 281 -22.50 -29.44 -18.14
CA LYS A 281 -21.46 -28.77 -18.91
C LYS A 281 -21.81 -28.84 -20.39
N ASP A 282 -22.91 -28.19 -20.76
CA ASP A 282 -23.57 -28.32 -22.06
C ASP A 282 -22.60 -28.08 -23.23
N LEU A 283 -22.57 -29.02 -24.17
CA LEU A 283 -21.70 -28.94 -25.34
C LEU A 283 -22.12 -27.77 -26.24
N THR A 284 -21.18 -26.91 -26.57
CA THR A 284 -21.39 -25.81 -27.53
C THR A 284 -21.79 -26.37 -28.89
N ARG A 285 -23.02 -26.05 -29.32
CA ARG A 285 -23.54 -26.43 -30.63
C ARG A 285 -22.68 -25.77 -31.73
N VAL A 286 -22.31 -26.57 -32.74
CA VAL A 286 -21.34 -26.17 -33.77
C VAL A 286 -21.75 -24.85 -34.44
N GLY A 287 -20.90 -23.82 -34.31
CA GLY A 287 -21.10 -22.49 -34.89
C GLY A 287 -20.89 -21.33 -33.93
N ALA A 288 -21.07 -21.54 -32.61
CA ALA A 288 -20.99 -20.46 -31.61
C ALA A 288 -19.80 -20.60 -30.65
N VAL A 289 -18.60 -20.14 -31.07
CA VAL A 289 -17.44 -19.98 -30.17
C VAL A 289 -17.51 -18.60 -29.50
N LEU A 290 -18.46 -18.44 -28.57
CA LEU A 290 -18.60 -17.25 -27.76
C LEU A 290 -18.43 -17.65 -26.29
N GLY A 291 -17.29 -17.27 -25.71
CA GLY A 291 -16.86 -17.73 -24.38
C GLY A 291 -17.78 -17.30 -23.23
N THR A 292 -17.55 -17.87 -22.06
CA THR A 292 -18.33 -17.65 -20.83
C THR A 292 -18.50 -16.14 -20.53
N PRO A 293 -19.73 -15.58 -20.61
CA PRO A 293 -19.92 -14.12 -20.62
C PRO A 293 -19.68 -13.45 -19.26
N LEU A 294 -19.59 -14.25 -18.19
CA LEU A 294 -19.42 -13.84 -16.79
C LEU A 294 -18.25 -12.87 -16.55
N TYR A 295 -17.26 -12.80 -17.44
CA TYR A 295 -16.06 -11.97 -17.30
C TYR A 295 -15.90 -10.90 -18.40
N MET A 296 -16.81 -10.84 -19.38
CA MET A 296 -16.69 -9.89 -20.50
C MET A 296 -16.89 -8.44 -20.05
N SER A 297 -16.19 -7.48 -20.66
CA SER A 297 -16.41 -6.07 -20.34
C SER A 297 -17.62 -5.47 -21.09
N PRO A 298 -18.21 -4.35 -20.62
CA PRO A 298 -19.42 -3.76 -21.22
C PRO A 298 -19.26 -3.49 -22.72
N GLU A 299 -18.11 -2.98 -23.14
CA GLU A 299 -17.75 -2.74 -24.54
C GLU A 299 -17.61 -4.05 -25.35
N GLN A 300 -17.15 -5.17 -24.75
CA GLN A 300 -17.24 -6.49 -25.39
C GLN A 300 -18.71 -6.94 -25.58
N CYS A 301 -19.58 -6.64 -24.61
CA CYS A 301 -21.01 -6.92 -24.69
C CYS A 301 -21.76 -5.98 -25.65
N ARG A 302 -21.12 -4.92 -26.16
CA ARG A 302 -21.62 -4.02 -27.22
C ARG A 302 -20.95 -4.23 -28.59
N GLY A 303 -19.87 -5.02 -28.67
CA GLY A 303 -19.11 -5.21 -29.91
C GLY A 303 -18.20 -4.04 -30.27
N GLU A 304 -17.86 -3.20 -29.29
CA GLU A 304 -17.06 -1.99 -29.47
C GLU A 304 -15.55 -2.28 -29.56
N LYS A 305 -14.78 -1.28 -29.99
CA LYS A 305 -13.31 -1.37 -30.04
C LYS A 305 -12.74 -1.42 -28.63
N LEU A 306 -12.12 -2.54 -28.29
CA LEU A 306 -11.53 -2.78 -26.96
C LEU A 306 -10.26 -1.95 -26.73
N ASP A 307 -10.05 -1.57 -25.48
CA ASP A 307 -8.86 -0.87 -24.98
C ASP A 307 -8.32 -1.58 -23.71
N PRO A 308 -7.14 -1.20 -23.17
CA PRO A 308 -6.56 -1.82 -21.97
C PRO A 308 -7.49 -1.90 -20.74
N ARG A 309 -8.52 -1.06 -20.66
CA ARG A 309 -9.48 -0.94 -19.54
C ARG A 309 -10.62 -1.96 -19.64
N SER A 310 -10.71 -2.68 -20.76
CA SER A 310 -11.53 -3.90 -20.87
C SER A 310 -10.99 -5.01 -19.98
N ASP A 311 -9.68 -5.27 -20.07
CA ASP A 311 -8.99 -6.24 -19.21
C ASP A 311 -9.15 -5.88 -17.71
N LEU A 312 -9.13 -4.58 -17.38
CA LEU A 312 -9.30 -4.11 -16.00
C LEU A 312 -10.71 -4.35 -15.44
N TYR A 313 -11.75 -4.31 -16.28
CA TYR A 313 -13.10 -4.71 -15.87
C TYR A 313 -13.15 -6.20 -15.56
N SER A 314 -12.58 -7.05 -16.42
CA SER A 314 -12.49 -8.50 -16.19
C SER A 314 -11.71 -8.85 -14.91
N ILE A 315 -10.60 -8.17 -14.63
CA ILE A 315 -9.88 -8.31 -13.35
C ILE A 315 -10.75 -7.85 -12.17
N GLY A 316 -11.56 -6.80 -12.35
CA GLY A 316 -12.57 -6.35 -11.38
C GLY A 316 -13.63 -7.41 -11.06
N VAL A 317 -14.08 -8.16 -12.08
CA VAL A 317 -15.01 -9.29 -11.93
C VAL A 317 -14.35 -10.43 -11.15
N ILE A 318 -13.13 -10.82 -11.53
CA ILE A 318 -12.37 -11.88 -10.85
C ILE A 318 -12.13 -11.48 -9.38
N ALA A 319 -11.74 -10.24 -9.12
CA ALA A 319 -11.57 -9.70 -7.76
C ALA A 319 -12.87 -9.68 -6.93
N TYR A 320 -14.04 -9.53 -7.58
CA TYR A 320 -15.35 -9.64 -6.94
C TYR A 320 -15.66 -11.10 -6.56
N GLN A 321 -15.48 -12.03 -7.50
CA GLN A 321 -15.70 -13.47 -7.30
C GLN A 321 -14.80 -14.03 -6.19
N MET A 322 -13.48 -13.77 -6.27
CA MET A 322 -12.51 -14.23 -5.28
C MET A 322 -12.86 -13.82 -3.85
N LEU A 323 -13.57 -12.70 -3.63
CA LEU A 323 -13.93 -12.23 -2.29
C LEU A 323 -15.34 -12.63 -1.83
N SER A 324 -16.27 -12.86 -2.76
CA SER A 324 -17.68 -13.13 -2.46
C SER A 324 -18.09 -14.58 -2.62
N GLY A 325 -17.35 -15.36 -3.42
CA GLY A 325 -17.69 -16.71 -3.85
C GLY A 325 -18.23 -16.79 -5.27
N GLU A 326 -18.76 -15.69 -5.82
CA GLU A 326 -19.57 -15.72 -7.04
C GLU A 326 -19.30 -14.48 -7.93
N PRO A 327 -19.40 -14.59 -9.26
CA PRO A 327 -19.33 -13.42 -10.13
C PRO A 327 -20.48 -12.43 -9.82
N PRO A 328 -20.33 -11.13 -10.11
CA PRO A 328 -21.31 -10.09 -9.78
C PRO A 328 -22.62 -10.24 -10.56
N PHE A 329 -22.62 -11.00 -11.66
CA PHE A 329 -23.80 -11.32 -12.46
C PHE A 329 -23.80 -12.83 -12.75
N ARG A 330 -25.00 -13.42 -12.76
CA ARG A 330 -25.29 -14.83 -13.04
C ARG A 330 -26.61 -14.89 -13.81
N GLY A 331 -26.86 -15.99 -14.51
CA GLY A 331 -28.02 -16.16 -15.38
C GLY A 331 -27.63 -16.79 -16.71
N ASP A 332 -28.57 -16.80 -17.65
CA ASP A 332 -28.32 -17.30 -19.01
C ASP A 332 -27.36 -16.39 -19.80
N PHE A 333 -26.82 -16.90 -20.90
CA PHE A 333 -25.82 -16.20 -21.71
C PHE A 333 -26.24 -14.75 -22.05
N THR A 334 -27.48 -14.58 -22.52
CA THR A 334 -28.03 -13.28 -22.93
C THR A 334 -28.29 -12.36 -21.73
N GLU A 335 -28.74 -12.91 -20.60
CA GLU A 335 -29.02 -12.18 -19.37
C GLU A 335 -27.74 -11.61 -18.76
N VAL A 336 -26.68 -12.43 -18.69
CA VAL A 336 -25.34 -11.99 -18.24
C VAL A 336 -24.80 -10.90 -19.16
N MET A 337 -24.91 -11.05 -20.48
CA MET A 337 -24.48 -10.02 -21.45
C MET A 337 -25.23 -8.70 -21.28
N ALA A 338 -26.54 -8.73 -21.03
CA ALA A 338 -27.34 -7.53 -20.74
C ALA A 338 -26.94 -6.89 -19.39
N CYS A 339 -26.76 -7.70 -18.35
CA CYS A 339 -26.29 -7.25 -17.04
C CYS A 339 -24.90 -6.59 -17.11
N HIS A 340 -23.99 -7.17 -17.88
CA HIS A 340 -22.66 -6.60 -18.12
C HIS A 340 -22.72 -5.30 -18.92
N ARG A 341 -23.66 -5.15 -19.87
CA ARG A 341 -23.86 -3.92 -20.63
C ARG A 341 -24.44 -2.77 -19.80
N GLU A 342 -25.52 -3.03 -19.05
CA GLU A 342 -26.42 -1.99 -18.52
C GLU A 342 -26.60 -2.04 -16.99
N ALA A 343 -26.80 -3.22 -16.40
CA ALA A 343 -27.16 -3.33 -14.98
C ALA A 343 -26.00 -2.90 -14.04
N PRO A 344 -26.26 -2.10 -12.98
CA PRO A 344 -25.23 -1.73 -12.02
C PRO A 344 -24.75 -2.97 -11.23
N PRO A 345 -23.43 -3.17 -11.05
CA PRO A 345 -22.89 -4.34 -10.38
C PRO A 345 -23.32 -4.40 -8.89
N PRO A 346 -23.82 -5.55 -8.39
CA PRO A 346 -24.24 -5.70 -7.00
C PRO A 346 -23.16 -5.27 -6.00
N PRO A 347 -23.52 -4.59 -4.90
CA PRO A 347 -22.54 -4.07 -3.96
C PRO A 347 -21.90 -5.21 -3.15
N LEU A 348 -20.59 -5.40 -3.32
CA LEU A 348 -19.79 -6.40 -2.59
C LEU A 348 -20.04 -6.32 -1.07
N LYS A 349 -20.68 -7.33 -0.47
CA LYS A 349 -21.22 -7.30 0.91
C LYS A 349 -20.41 -8.06 1.97
N VAL A 350 -19.16 -8.40 1.66
CA VAL A 350 -18.31 -9.30 2.48
C VAL A 350 -17.79 -8.61 3.77
N ARG A 351 -18.07 -9.18 4.95
CA ARG A 351 -17.72 -8.60 6.27
C ARG A 351 -16.20 -8.40 6.47
N LYS A 352 -15.39 -9.35 6.00
CA LYS A 352 -13.91 -9.29 6.08
C LYS A 352 -13.31 -8.19 5.18
N VAL A 353 -14.04 -7.67 4.18
CA VAL A 353 -13.52 -6.74 3.17
C VAL A 353 -13.82 -5.28 3.55
N ARG A 354 -12.75 -4.54 3.82
CA ARG A 354 -12.80 -3.13 4.28
C ARG A 354 -13.46 -2.24 3.21
N ARG A 355 -14.35 -1.32 3.62
CA ARG A 355 -15.15 -0.45 2.71
C ARG A 355 -14.31 0.28 1.63
N LYS A 356 -13.06 0.64 1.94
CA LYS A 356 -12.15 1.28 0.98
C LYS A 356 -11.66 0.33 -0.12
N LEU A 357 -11.38 -0.94 0.21
CA LEU A 357 -10.98 -1.95 -0.77
C LEU A 357 -12.18 -2.30 -1.67
N ARG A 358 -13.37 -2.48 -1.09
CA ARG A 358 -14.60 -2.69 -1.85
C ARG A 358 -14.85 -1.62 -2.90
N LYS A 359 -14.75 -0.33 -2.53
CA LYS A 359 -14.91 0.80 -3.47
C LYS A 359 -13.96 0.74 -4.67
N VAL A 360 -12.74 0.22 -4.51
CA VAL A 360 -11.75 0.12 -5.60
C VAL A 360 -12.10 -1.00 -6.57
N ILE A 361 -12.57 -2.15 -6.05
CA ILE A 361 -13.06 -3.25 -6.88
C ILE A 361 -14.33 -2.83 -7.63
N MET A 362 -15.29 -2.17 -6.96
CA MET A 362 -16.47 -1.63 -7.64
C MET A 362 -16.11 -0.60 -8.72
N SER A 363 -15.09 0.24 -8.52
CA SER A 363 -14.67 1.20 -9.56
C SER A 363 -14.06 0.55 -10.80
N ALA A 364 -13.57 -0.69 -10.73
CA ALA A 364 -13.17 -1.43 -11.93
C ALA A 364 -14.39 -1.98 -12.72
N LEU A 365 -15.53 -2.14 -12.06
CA LEU A 365 -16.80 -2.61 -12.63
C LEU A 365 -17.70 -1.48 -13.17
N GLU A 366 -17.19 -0.25 -13.25
CA GLU A 366 -17.93 0.88 -13.84
C GLU A 366 -18.17 0.64 -15.33
N LYS A 367 -19.37 1.01 -15.82
CA LYS A 367 -19.75 0.78 -17.22
C LYS A 367 -18.95 1.65 -18.18
N ASP A 368 -18.68 2.89 -17.78
CA ASP A 368 -17.82 3.84 -18.47
C ASP A 368 -16.32 3.51 -18.23
N PRO A 369 -15.53 3.23 -19.28
CA PRO A 369 -14.07 3.03 -19.18
C PRO A 369 -13.29 4.20 -18.58
N ASP A 370 -13.75 5.45 -18.70
CA ASP A 370 -13.03 6.62 -18.18
C ASP A 370 -13.14 6.73 -16.64
N LEU A 371 -14.17 6.13 -16.04
CA LEU A 371 -14.34 6.04 -14.59
C LEU A 371 -13.55 4.88 -13.94
N ARG A 372 -13.05 3.94 -14.75
CA ARG A 372 -12.25 2.80 -14.28
C ARG A 372 -10.84 3.23 -13.84
N PRO A 373 -10.09 2.39 -13.10
CA PRO A 373 -8.64 2.52 -13.01
C PRO A 373 -8.04 2.55 -14.43
N GLN A 374 -7.11 3.49 -14.70
CA GLN A 374 -6.57 3.68 -16.05
C GLN A 374 -5.32 2.83 -16.36
N SER A 375 -4.80 2.05 -15.40
CA SER A 375 -3.75 1.05 -15.64
C SER A 375 -3.72 -0.05 -14.57
N ALA A 376 -3.30 -1.26 -14.95
CA ALA A 376 -3.23 -2.41 -14.04
C ALA A 376 -2.26 -2.20 -12.86
N ALA A 377 -1.08 -1.61 -13.11
CA ALA A 377 -0.12 -1.29 -12.05
C ALA A 377 -0.67 -0.25 -11.03
N SER A 378 -1.46 0.73 -11.50
CA SER A 378 -2.15 1.66 -10.61
C SER A 378 -3.24 0.94 -9.81
N PHE A 379 -4.03 0.07 -10.45
CA PHE A 379 -5.08 -0.71 -9.79
C PHE A 379 -4.54 -1.58 -8.65
N ALA A 380 -3.50 -2.39 -8.89
CA ALA A 380 -2.85 -3.21 -7.85
C ALA A 380 -2.29 -2.34 -6.70
N THR A 381 -1.61 -1.24 -7.02
CA THR A 381 -1.08 -0.27 -6.03
C THR A 381 -2.19 0.30 -5.14
N ILE A 382 -3.33 0.66 -5.72
CA ILE A 382 -4.49 1.18 -4.98
C ILE A 382 -5.11 0.06 -4.13
N LEU A 383 -5.36 -1.13 -4.68
CA LEU A 383 -5.89 -2.29 -3.95
C LEU A 383 -5.06 -2.60 -2.68
N ARG A 384 -3.74 -2.72 -2.83
CA ARG A 384 -2.81 -2.99 -1.71
C ARG A 384 -2.79 -1.87 -0.67
N SER A 385 -2.77 -0.60 -1.09
CA SER A 385 -2.79 0.53 -0.15
C SER A 385 -4.10 0.69 0.61
N ARG A 386 -5.25 0.28 0.02
CA ARG A 386 -6.57 0.32 0.67
C ARG A 386 -6.84 -0.87 1.59
N SER A 387 -6.21 -2.02 1.36
CA SER A 387 -6.38 -3.19 2.23
C SER A 387 -5.71 -3.01 3.60
N GLU A 388 -4.48 -2.53 3.63
CA GLU A 388 -3.65 -2.57 4.83
C GLU A 388 -4.19 -1.71 5.99
N GLY A 389 -4.29 -2.31 7.19
CA GLY A 389 -4.61 -1.59 8.43
C GLY A 389 -3.47 -0.72 8.96
N ILE A 390 -3.64 -0.22 10.20
CA ILE A 390 -2.51 0.28 10.98
C ILE A 390 -1.53 -0.86 11.28
N ALA A 391 -2.02 -2.05 11.65
CA ALA A 391 -1.20 -3.24 11.90
C ALA A 391 -0.31 -3.66 10.71
N GLY A 392 -0.76 -3.47 9.46
CA GLY A 392 0.08 -3.71 8.27
C GLY A 392 1.26 -2.74 8.19
N LEU A 393 1.00 -1.46 8.45
CA LEU A 393 2.01 -0.42 8.50
C LEU A 393 2.98 -0.64 9.68
N MET A 394 2.48 -1.02 10.85
CA MET A 394 3.31 -1.34 12.03
C MET A 394 4.23 -2.53 11.77
N ARG A 395 3.75 -3.61 11.12
CA ARG A 395 4.61 -4.75 10.75
C ARG A 395 5.72 -4.35 9.76
N ARG A 396 5.40 -3.52 8.75
CA ARG A 396 6.43 -2.94 7.86
C ARG A 396 7.43 -2.05 8.62
N ALA A 397 6.95 -1.24 9.58
CA ALA A 397 7.81 -0.37 10.38
C ALA A 397 8.78 -1.16 11.27
N VAL A 398 8.28 -2.21 11.95
CA VAL A 398 9.11 -3.10 12.79
C VAL A 398 10.15 -3.84 11.94
N MET A 399 9.75 -4.39 10.78
CA MET A 399 10.64 -5.06 9.83
C MET A 399 11.80 -4.13 9.42
N ILE A 400 11.50 -2.98 8.81
CA ILE A 400 12.50 -2.01 8.33
C ILE A 400 13.38 -1.48 9.48
N TYR A 401 12.81 -1.26 10.67
CA TYR A 401 13.58 -0.83 11.83
C TYR A 401 14.53 -1.91 12.32
N SER A 402 14.08 -3.17 12.41
CA SER A 402 14.91 -4.31 12.87
C SER A 402 16.07 -4.62 11.93
N GLU A 403 15.85 -4.58 10.62
CA GLU A 403 16.86 -4.88 9.60
C GLU A 403 18.02 -3.86 9.61
N HIS A 404 17.76 -2.65 10.12
CA HIS A 404 18.66 -1.50 9.97
C HIS A 404 18.86 -0.70 11.27
N ILE A 405 18.56 -1.31 12.43
CA ILE A 405 18.48 -0.64 13.73
C ILE A 405 19.70 0.24 14.04
N GLY A 406 20.92 -0.28 13.85
CA GLY A 406 22.15 0.47 14.09
C GLY A 406 22.32 1.72 13.20
N LYS A 407 21.78 1.72 11.98
CA LYS A 407 21.81 2.88 11.08
C LYS A 407 20.83 3.96 11.51
N PHE A 408 19.61 3.56 11.88
CA PHE A 408 18.59 4.51 12.38
C PHE A 408 18.98 5.08 13.74
N LEU A 409 19.41 4.23 14.68
CA LEU A 409 19.75 4.64 16.04
C LEU A 409 21.01 5.53 16.07
N GLY A 410 22.06 5.19 15.31
CA GLY A 410 23.27 6.01 15.19
C GLY A 410 23.03 7.35 14.47
N LEU A 411 22.09 7.40 13.53
CA LEU A 411 21.66 8.63 12.87
C LEU A 411 20.87 9.54 13.83
N SER A 412 19.93 8.97 14.58
CA SER A 412 19.20 9.72 15.61
C SER A 412 20.15 10.22 16.72
N ALA A 413 21.15 9.41 17.12
CA ALA A 413 22.16 9.81 18.09
C ALA A 413 22.88 11.09 17.66
N LEU A 414 23.31 11.16 16.40
CA LEU A 414 23.97 12.34 15.82
C LEU A 414 23.11 13.61 15.92
N PHE A 415 21.80 13.51 15.70
CA PHE A 415 20.87 14.65 15.83
C PHE A 415 20.49 14.97 17.30
N TYR A 416 20.71 14.05 18.23
CA TYR A 416 20.45 14.27 19.66
C TYR A 416 21.61 14.97 20.39
N ILE A 417 22.86 14.92 19.88
CA ILE A 417 24.03 15.53 20.54
C ILE A 417 23.80 16.99 20.99
N PRO A 418 23.26 17.91 20.16
CA PRO A 418 23.03 19.30 20.60
C PRO A 418 21.96 19.43 21.68
N MET A 419 20.94 18.55 21.65
CA MET A 419 19.89 18.49 22.66
C MET A 419 20.47 18.01 24.00
N THR A 420 21.24 16.92 24.00
CA THR A 420 21.90 16.37 25.20
C THR A 420 22.85 17.38 25.84
N LEU A 421 23.67 18.08 25.04
CA LEU A 421 24.56 19.14 25.55
C LEU A 421 23.79 20.28 26.22
N LEU A 422 22.64 20.66 25.64
CA LEU A 422 21.79 21.72 26.18
C LEU A 422 21.03 21.28 27.45
N THR A 423 20.57 20.02 27.51
CA THR A 423 20.04 19.42 28.75
C THR A 423 21.12 19.43 29.85
N ILE A 424 22.35 19.02 29.55
CA ILE A 424 23.47 19.08 30.52
C ILE A 424 23.69 20.52 30.99
N ALA A 425 23.68 21.52 30.10
CA ALA A 425 23.81 22.93 30.49
C ALA A 425 22.67 23.41 31.40
N ILE A 426 21.42 23.04 31.12
CA ILE A 426 20.25 23.35 31.97
C ILE A 426 20.43 22.74 33.36
N VAL A 427 20.83 21.46 33.44
CA VAL A 427 21.10 20.77 34.71
C VAL A 427 22.23 21.46 35.48
N THR A 428 23.34 21.81 34.81
CA THR A 428 24.48 22.50 35.44
C THR A 428 24.08 23.86 36.01
N VAL A 429 23.39 24.71 35.24
CA VAL A 429 22.94 26.02 35.74
C VAL A 429 21.87 25.88 36.82
N GLY A 430 21.00 24.88 36.72
CA GLY A 430 19.98 24.58 37.74
C GLY A 430 20.61 24.22 39.08
N VAL A 431 21.61 23.33 39.08
CA VAL A 431 22.38 22.98 40.29
C VAL A 431 23.14 24.21 40.81
N MET A 432 23.84 24.97 39.96
CA MET A 432 24.58 26.17 40.39
C MET A 432 23.68 27.27 40.98
N THR A 433 22.42 27.38 40.52
CA THR A 433 21.44 28.28 41.12
C THR A 433 20.94 27.74 42.46
N ALA A 434 20.70 26.41 42.55
CA ALA A 434 20.23 25.75 43.77
C ALA A 434 21.29 25.61 44.88
N THR A 435 22.58 25.76 44.58
CA THR A 435 23.69 25.82 45.56
C THR A 435 24.16 27.25 45.87
N GLU A 436 23.40 28.28 45.45
CA GLU A 436 23.71 29.71 45.65
C GLU A 436 25.02 30.18 44.97
N ASN A 437 25.64 29.36 44.11
CA ASN A 437 26.82 29.73 43.31
C ASN A 437 26.50 30.79 42.24
N ILE A 438 25.23 30.88 41.81
CA ILE A 438 24.70 31.90 40.91
C ILE A 438 23.47 32.49 41.59
N SER A 439 23.39 33.82 41.68
CA SER A 439 22.22 34.51 42.24
C SER A 439 20.97 34.27 41.39
N GLU A 440 19.81 34.06 42.03
CA GLU A 440 18.53 33.78 41.37
C GLU A 440 18.17 34.79 40.27
N THR A 441 18.55 36.06 40.47
CA THR A 441 18.40 37.17 39.52
C THR A 441 19.05 36.94 38.15
N TRP A 442 20.09 36.11 38.07
CA TRP A 442 20.73 35.71 36.81
C TRP A 442 20.46 34.23 36.46
N GLY A 443 20.33 33.36 37.47
CA GLY A 443 20.04 31.93 37.29
C GLY A 443 18.73 31.68 36.53
N PHE A 444 17.62 32.29 36.96
CA PHE A 444 16.32 32.08 36.32
C PHE A 444 16.24 32.59 34.87
N PRO A 445 16.73 33.80 34.51
CA PRO A 445 16.81 34.22 33.11
C PRO A 445 17.65 33.30 32.22
N ILE A 446 18.82 32.84 32.70
CA ILE A 446 19.67 31.92 31.95
C ILE A 446 18.94 30.58 31.71
N LEU A 447 18.29 30.02 32.75
CA LEU A 447 17.48 28.81 32.62
C LEU A 447 16.33 28.99 31.61
N GLY A 448 15.64 30.13 31.63
CA GLY A 448 14.58 30.45 30.67
C GLY A 448 15.07 30.50 29.22
N ILE A 449 16.25 31.09 28.98
CA ILE A 449 16.90 31.13 27.67
C ILE A 449 17.28 29.71 27.21
N LEU A 450 17.92 28.92 28.08
CA LEU A 450 18.35 27.56 27.75
C LEU A 450 17.14 26.63 27.48
N GLN A 451 16.06 26.73 28.26
CA GLN A 451 14.81 26.01 28.01
C GLN A 451 14.14 26.42 26.68
N THR A 452 14.14 27.71 26.36
CA THR A 452 13.63 28.22 25.08
C THR A 452 14.43 27.67 23.90
N LEU A 453 15.77 27.63 24.02
CA LEU A 453 16.65 27.00 23.04
C LEU A 453 16.39 25.48 22.94
N LEU A 454 16.13 24.79 24.06
CA LEU A 454 15.86 23.34 24.09
C LEU A 454 14.55 23.00 23.37
N PHE A 455 13.52 23.80 23.58
CA PHE A 455 12.24 23.69 22.87
C PHE A 455 12.43 23.80 21.35
N PHE A 456 13.13 24.84 20.87
CA PHE A 456 13.41 24.99 19.44
C PHE A 456 14.33 23.87 18.90
N ALA A 457 15.35 23.45 19.66
CA ALA A 457 16.24 22.35 19.28
C ALA A 457 15.48 21.01 19.16
N THR A 458 14.52 20.74 20.05
CA THR A 458 13.68 19.54 20.00
C THR A 458 12.84 19.49 18.73
N ILE A 459 12.23 20.62 18.34
CA ILE A 459 11.51 20.76 17.06
C ILE A 459 12.47 20.51 15.89
N LEU A 460 13.64 21.17 15.91
CA LEU A 460 14.66 21.07 14.85
C LEU A 460 15.09 19.62 14.62
N THR A 461 15.48 18.92 15.69
CA THR A 461 15.94 17.53 15.67
C THR A 461 14.81 16.57 15.27
N GLY A 462 13.57 16.79 15.73
CA GLY A 462 12.41 16.02 15.30
C GLY A 462 12.19 16.06 13.79
N TYR A 463 12.22 17.25 13.18
CA TYR A 463 12.07 17.39 11.73
C TYR A 463 13.28 16.83 10.95
N LEU A 464 14.50 16.92 11.48
CA LEU A 464 15.70 16.34 10.85
C LEU A 464 15.67 14.80 10.86
N ILE A 465 15.31 14.17 11.98
CA ILE A 465 15.13 12.72 12.07
C ILE A 465 14.00 12.27 11.14
N LEU A 466 12.85 12.95 11.17
CA LEU A 466 11.70 12.63 10.31
C LEU A 466 12.02 12.75 8.82
N GLY A 467 12.70 13.82 8.39
CA GLY A 467 13.13 14.01 7.00
C GLY A 467 14.15 12.96 6.56
N THR A 468 15.18 12.71 7.38
CA THR A 468 16.24 11.74 7.02
C THR A 468 15.72 10.32 6.99
N ASN A 469 14.89 9.91 7.96
CA ASN A 469 14.28 8.58 7.98
C ASN A 469 13.24 8.43 6.85
N THR A 470 12.51 9.48 6.45
CA THR A 470 11.64 9.43 5.27
C THR A 470 12.43 9.13 4.00
N TRP A 471 13.55 9.83 3.78
CA TRP A 471 14.41 9.58 2.63
C TRP A 471 14.97 8.15 2.63
N ILE A 472 15.39 7.65 3.81
CA ILE A 472 15.93 6.30 3.96
C ILE A 472 14.86 5.22 3.69
N VAL A 473 13.65 5.37 4.23
CA VAL A 473 12.53 4.42 4.02
C VAL A 473 12.05 4.44 2.57
N ALA A 474 11.99 5.62 1.95
CA ALA A 474 11.68 5.72 0.52
C ALA A 474 12.77 5.07 -0.35
N HIS A 475 14.05 5.22 0.01
CA HIS A 475 15.17 4.58 -0.68
C HIS A 475 15.17 3.04 -0.53
N SER A 476 14.89 2.49 0.66
CA SER A 476 14.83 1.03 0.85
C SER A 476 13.64 0.39 0.12
N ILE A 477 12.53 1.13 -0.04
CA ILE A 477 11.41 0.71 -0.88
C ILE A 477 11.72 0.88 -2.38
N ALA A 478 12.49 1.91 -2.77
CA ALA A 478 12.92 2.13 -4.15
C ALA A 478 13.86 1.02 -4.66
N VAL A 479 14.85 0.63 -3.85
CA VAL A 479 15.90 -0.31 -4.27
C VAL A 479 16.26 -1.29 -3.14
N PRO A 480 15.38 -2.26 -2.82
CA PRO A 480 15.53 -3.15 -1.65
C PRO A 480 16.80 -4.00 -1.67
N LEU A 481 17.41 -4.23 -2.84
CA LEU A 481 18.67 -4.96 -2.99
C LEU A 481 19.93 -4.09 -2.84
N ARG A 482 19.82 -2.82 -2.40
CA ARG A 482 20.98 -1.92 -2.19
C ARG A 482 21.13 -1.52 -0.72
N PRO A 483 22.36 -1.50 -0.17
CA PRO A 483 22.59 -1.15 1.22
C PRO A 483 22.37 0.35 1.47
N ILE A 484 21.46 0.69 2.39
CA ILE A 484 21.14 2.08 2.79
C ILE A 484 22.39 2.92 3.03
N ARG A 485 22.44 4.07 2.35
CA ARG A 485 23.53 5.05 2.35
C ARG A 485 23.15 6.27 3.21
N VAL A 486 23.47 6.24 4.51
CA VAL A 486 23.20 7.37 5.44
C VAL A 486 23.83 8.69 4.95
N ARG A 487 25.04 8.63 4.35
CA ARG A 487 25.70 9.80 3.71
C ARG A 487 24.99 10.34 2.46
N ALA A 488 24.03 9.63 1.88
CA ALA A 488 23.18 10.16 0.81
C ALA A 488 21.98 10.90 1.41
N ALA A 489 21.29 10.29 2.37
CA ALA A 489 20.19 10.89 3.12
C ALA A 489 20.58 12.24 3.75
N LEU A 490 21.70 12.28 4.49
CA LEU A 490 22.22 13.49 5.12
C LEU A 490 22.53 14.61 4.12
N ARG A 491 23.04 14.29 2.91
CA ARG A 491 23.30 15.30 1.87
C ARG A 491 21.99 15.88 1.33
N GLU A 492 20.99 15.06 1.07
CA GLU A 492 19.70 15.54 0.54
C GLU A 492 18.93 16.35 1.59
N VAL A 493 18.95 15.91 2.86
CA VAL A 493 18.39 16.69 3.97
C VAL A 493 19.14 18.02 4.13
N ASN A 494 20.47 18.04 4.00
CA ASN A 494 21.23 19.30 4.05
C ASN A 494 20.86 20.27 2.90
N LYS A 495 20.62 19.78 1.67
CA LYS A 495 20.07 20.62 0.57
C LYS A 495 18.69 21.18 0.92
N ARG A 496 17.82 20.36 1.53
CA ARG A 496 16.41 20.72 1.82
C ARG A 496 16.22 21.36 3.21
N ARG A 497 17.27 21.52 4.02
CA ARG A 497 17.20 21.92 5.44
C ARG A 497 16.40 23.20 5.69
N ALA A 498 16.65 24.25 4.91
CA ALA A 498 15.91 25.51 5.06
C ALA A 498 14.41 25.37 4.70
N ARG A 499 14.05 24.46 3.78
CA ARG A 499 12.64 24.13 3.50
C ARG A 499 12.02 23.38 4.68
N LEU A 500 12.69 22.32 5.13
CA LEU A 500 12.23 21.38 6.15
C LEU A 500 12.05 22.05 7.51
N LEU A 501 13.07 22.77 7.97
CA LEU A 501 13.12 23.40 9.29
C LEU A 501 12.18 24.61 9.36
N GLY A 502 12.19 25.49 8.35
CA GLY A 502 11.31 26.67 8.31
C GLY A 502 9.83 26.30 8.19
N THR A 503 9.50 25.29 7.38
CA THR A 503 8.13 24.79 7.26
C THR A 503 7.67 24.06 8.53
N GLY A 504 8.54 23.23 9.09
CA GLY A 504 8.27 22.49 10.33
C GLY A 504 7.99 23.42 11.50
N LEU A 505 8.87 24.41 11.72
CA LEU A 505 8.72 25.44 12.75
C LEU A 505 7.43 26.23 12.56
N LEU A 506 7.13 26.69 11.33
CA LEU A 506 5.88 27.38 11.02
C LEU A 506 4.66 26.52 11.38
N SER A 507 4.64 25.23 11.00
CA SER A 507 3.53 24.34 11.34
C SER A 507 3.40 24.13 12.85
N THR A 508 4.50 23.94 13.59
CA THR A 508 4.45 23.71 15.05
C THR A 508 4.02 24.96 15.83
N LEU A 509 4.50 26.15 15.45
CA LEU A 509 4.05 27.42 16.05
C LEU A 509 2.56 27.66 15.81
N LEU A 510 2.09 27.44 14.56
CA LEU A 510 0.68 27.54 14.22
C LEU A 510 -0.17 26.47 14.95
N GLN A 511 0.40 25.29 15.21
CA GLN A 511 -0.23 24.21 15.99
C GLN A 511 -0.52 24.64 17.42
N LEU A 512 0.42 25.36 18.04
CA LEU A 512 0.30 25.88 19.40
C LEU A 512 -0.70 27.04 19.47
N VAL A 513 -0.65 27.99 18.53
CA VAL A 513 -1.62 29.10 18.46
C VAL A 513 -3.05 28.57 18.28
N ILE A 514 -3.27 27.65 17.32
CA ILE A 514 -4.59 27.02 17.15
C ILE A 514 -4.97 26.19 18.38
N GLY A 515 -4.02 25.48 19.00
CA GLY A 515 -4.23 24.74 20.24
C GLY A 515 -4.75 25.62 21.38
N ALA A 516 -4.09 26.75 21.64
CA ALA A 516 -4.49 27.72 22.66
C ALA A 516 -5.88 28.30 22.38
N LEU A 517 -6.14 28.74 21.14
CA LEU A 517 -7.42 29.31 20.69
C LEU A 517 -8.60 28.31 20.73
N THR A 518 -8.35 27.01 20.91
CA THR A 518 -9.38 25.95 20.85
C THR A 518 -9.34 24.99 22.04
N CYS A 519 -8.77 25.43 23.17
CA CYS A 519 -8.67 24.64 24.40
C CYS A 519 -8.08 23.23 24.18
N GLY A 520 -7.04 23.13 23.33
CA GLY A 520 -6.33 21.89 23.00
C GLY A 520 -6.96 21.03 21.89
N ILE A 521 -8.26 21.18 21.59
CA ILE A 521 -8.96 20.34 20.59
C ILE A 521 -8.33 20.53 19.20
N GLY A 522 -8.06 21.78 18.82
CA GLY A 522 -7.40 22.11 17.56
C GLY A 522 -5.96 21.62 17.47
N PHE A 523 -5.23 21.47 18.58
CA PHE A 523 -3.89 20.88 18.60
C PHE A 523 -3.92 19.39 18.21
N LEU A 524 -4.91 18.64 18.68
CA LEU A 524 -5.10 17.23 18.30
C LEU A 524 -5.48 17.10 16.81
N ILE A 525 -6.40 17.95 16.33
CA ILE A 525 -6.83 17.95 14.92
C ILE A 525 -5.66 18.32 13.98
N THR A 526 -4.89 19.35 14.32
CA THR A 526 -3.72 19.78 13.52
C THR A 526 -2.58 18.77 13.59
N SER A 527 -2.30 18.16 14.75
CA SER A 527 -1.37 17.03 14.86
C SER A 527 -1.68 15.91 13.86
N VAL A 528 -2.96 15.55 13.71
CA VAL A 528 -3.40 14.54 12.75
C VAL A 528 -3.26 15.02 11.30
N LEU A 529 -3.71 16.23 10.97
CA LEU A 529 -3.68 16.75 9.60
C LEU A 529 -2.26 17.07 9.09
N TRP A 530 -1.34 17.43 9.98
CA TRP A 530 0.00 17.92 9.65
C TRP A 530 1.11 16.90 9.93
N ALA A 531 0.78 15.70 10.41
CA ALA A 531 1.69 14.56 10.60
C ALA A 531 2.58 14.21 9.39
N LEU A 532 2.20 14.64 8.17
CA LEU A 532 2.94 14.36 6.94
C LEU A 532 3.72 15.59 6.40
N VAL A 533 3.77 16.72 7.12
CA VAL A 533 4.50 17.93 6.67
C VAL A 533 5.99 17.64 6.44
N GLY A 534 6.67 16.97 7.37
CA GLY A 534 8.08 16.57 7.20
C GLY A 534 8.31 15.72 5.95
N PRO A 535 7.60 14.58 5.79
CA PRO A 535 7.66 13.76 4.58
C PRO A 535 7.33 14.51 3.28
N VAL A 536 6.29 15.36 3.27
CA VAL A 536 5.90 16.17 2.09
C VAL A 536 6.99 17.16 1.69
N VAL A 537 7.57 17.89 2.64
CA VAL A 537 8.68 18.82 2.33
C VAL A 537 9.92 18.05 1.86
N MET A 538 10.20 16.89 2.46
CA MET A 538 11.36 16.09 2.08
C MET A 538 11.23 15.48 0.69
N MET A 539 10.09 14.85 0.38
CA MET A 539 9.89 14.11 -0.88
C MET A 539 9.40 15.00 -2.02
N GLU A 540 8.41 15.87 -1.77
CA GLU A 540 7.73 16.68 -2.79
C GLU A 540 8.30 18.12 -2.88
N ASN A 541 9.35 18.43 -2.12
CA ASN A 541 10.15 19.67 -2.18
C ASN A 541 9.37 20.98 -1.90
N LEU A 542 8.14 20.87 -1.38
CA LEU A 542 7.26 22.00 -1.06
C LEU A 542 7.79 22.84 0.13
N ARG A 543 7.20 24.02 0.33
CA ARG A 543 7.50 24.94 1.45
C ARG A 543 6.21 25.46 2.07
N GLY A 544 6.28 25.80 3.36
CA GLY A 544 5.26 26.57 4.08
C GLY A 544 3.84 26.04 3.92
N TRP A 545 2.89 26.95 3.74
CA TRP A 545 1.46 26.67 3.57
C TRP A 545 1.15 25.61 2.49
N SER A 546 1.90 25.56 1.39
CA SER A 546 1.69 24.56 0.33
C SER A 546 1.93 23.13 0.84
N ALA A 547 2.96 22.92 1.65
CA ALA A 547 3.23 21.63 2.27
C ALA A 547 2.19 21.26 3.34
N ILE A 548 1.73 22.24 4.14
CA ILE A 548 0.70 22.06 5.18
C ILE A 548 -0.66 21.68 4.55
N LYS A 549 -1.06 22.36 3.47
CA LYS A 549 -2.25 22.05 2.67
C LYS A 549 -2.16 20.65 2.04
N ARG A 550 -1.00 20.30 1.47
CA ARG A 550 -0.73 19.00 0.85
C ARG A 550 -0.72 17.84 1.86
N SER A 551 -0.11 18.01 3.04
CA SER A 551 -0.23 17.06 4.16
C SER A 551 -1.70 16.82 4.50
N SER A 552 -2.47 17.90 4.67
CA SER A 552 -3.89 17.81 5.01
C SER A 552 -4.72 17.07 3.95
N GLN A 553 -4.41 17.23 2.66
CA GLN A 553 -5.02 16.47 1.56
C GLN A 553 -4.67 14.97 1.62
N LEU A 554 -3.40 14.63 1.80
CA LEU A 554 -2.93 13.24 1.91
C LEU A 554 -3.54 12.53 3.13
N VAL A 555 -3.54 13.18 4.29
CA VAL A 555 -4.16 12.65 5.52
C VAL A 555 -5.64 12.36 5.33
N ARG A 556 -6.42 13.26 4.70
CA ARG A 556 -7.85 13.03 4.44
C ARG A 556 -8.11 11.74 3.64
N ARG A 557 -7.21 11.33 2.73
CA ARG A 557 -7.32 10.04 1.99
C ARG A 557 -7.26 8.81 2.91
N SER A 558 -6.59 8.90 4.07
CA SER A 558 -6.50 7.80 5.04
C SER A 558 -6.63 8.18 6.52
N LEU A 559 -7.53 9.11 6.83
CA LEU A 559 -7.72 9.69 8.17
C LEU A 559 -7.67 8.67 9.31
N GLY A 560 -8.46 7.59 9.26
CA GLY A 560 -8.47 6.58 10.34
C GLY A 560 -7.16 5.81 10.56
N THR A 561 -6.29 5.67 9.55
CA THR A 561 -4.93 5.13 9.78
C THR A 561 -3.96 6.19 10.27
N THR A 562 -4.14 7.47 9.88
CA THR A 562 -3.34 8.58 10.41
C THR A 562 -3.67 8.85 11.87
N VAL A 563 -4.95 8.92 12.25
CA VAL A 563 -5.38 9.05 13.65
C VAL A 563 -4.80 7.92 14.50
N ALA A 564 -4.94 6.65 14.06
CA ALA A 564 -4.34 5.53 14.78
C ALA A 564 -2.81 5.61 14.89
N ALA A 565 -2.11 6.00 13.81
CA ALA A 565 -0.66 6.18 13.83
C ALA A 565 -0.23 7.31 14.78
N VAL A 566 -0.89 8.47 14.73
CA VAL A 566 -0.58 9.64 15.57
C VAL A 566 -0.91 9.37 17.05
N LEU A 567 -2.01 8.67 17.34
CA LEU A 567 -2.30 8.20 18.70
C LEU A 567 -1.20 7.26 19.22
N ILE A 568 -0.70 6.33 18.41
CA ILE A 568 0.44 5.48 18.77
C ILE A 568 1.71 6.32 18.98
N MET A 569 1.99 7.32 18.13
CA MET A 569 3.15 8.21 18.25
C MET A 569 3.15 9.02 19.56
N PHE A 570 1.99 9.45 20.06
CA PHE A 570 1.87 10.12 21.36
C PHE A 570 1.84 9.15 22.54
N PHE A 571 1.15 8.02 22.40
CA PHE A 571 0.94 7.09 23.51
C PHE A 571 2.19 6.25 23.86
N MET A 572 3.01 5.86 22.88
CA MET A 572 4.24 5.10 23.13
C MET A 572 5.23 5.84 24.05
N PRO A 573 5.64 7.09 23.78
CA PRO A 573 6.52 7.84 24.67
C PRO A 573 5.91 8.07 26.05
N ALA A 574 4.61 8.40 26.12
CA ALA A 574 3.92 8.63 27.39
C ALA A 574 3.84 7.37 28.26
N LEU A 575 3.56 6.20 27.67
CA LEU A 575 3.51 4.92 28.37
C LEU A 575 4.89 4.54 28.93
N VAL A 576 5.97 4.67 28.14
CA VAL A 576 7.31 4.28 28.61
C VAL A 576 7.87 5.28 29.63
N ALA A 577 7.58 6.58 29.51
CA ALA A 577 7.92 7.56 30.53
C ALA A 577 7.14 7.28 31.84
N GLY A 578 5.86 6.93 31.75
CA GLY A 578 5.01 6.58 32.89
C GLY A 578 5.50 5.33 33.62
N THR A 579 5.82 4.25 32.90
CA THR A 579 6.33 3.01 33.53
C THR A 579 7.71 3.20 34.15
N LEU A 580 8.62 3.96 33.51
CA LEU A 580 9.93 4.24 34.10
C LEU A 580 9.82 5.12 35.37
N SER A 581 8.97 6.15 35.34
CA SER A 581 8.68 7.00 36.51
C SER A 581 8.09 6.18 37.67
N PHE A 582 7.15 5.27 37.38
CA PHE A 582 6.56 4.36 38.36
C PHE A 582 7.59 3.42 39.01
N VAL A 583 8.48 2.81 38.21
CA VAL A 583 9.58 1.95 38.71
C VAL A 583 10.55 2.73 39.59
N ILE A 584 10.91 3.95 39.19
CA ILE A 584 11.82 4.81 39.98
C ILE A 584 11.17 5.24 41.29
N ASN A 585 9.88 5.59 41.29
CA ASN A 585 9.16 5.96 42.51
C ASN A 585 9.10 4.78 43.51
N ILE A 586 8.76 3.57 43.04
CA ILE A 586 8.81 2.36 43.88
C ILE A 586 10.22 2.12 44.43
N THR A 587 11.26 2.30 43.62
CA THR A 587 12.66 2.09 44.03
C THR A 587 13.09 3.13 45.06
N ALA A 588 12.69 4.40 44.91
CA ALA A 588 12.96 5.46 45.86
C ALA A 588 12.29 5.17 47.23
N VAL A 589 11.00 4.81 47.22
CA VAL A 589 10.25 4.43 48.44
C VAL A 589 10.85 3.19 49.12
N ALA A 590 11.32 2.21 48.34
CA ALA A 590 11.98 1.01 48.88
C ALA A 590 13.35 1.33 49.52
N LEU A 591 14.12 2.25 48.92
CA LEU A 591 15.40 2.71 49.45
C LEU A 591 15.23 3.56 50.71
N GLU A 592 14.27 4.48 50.73
CA GLU A 592 13.95 5.29 51.92
C GLU A 592 13.50 4.40 53.09
N LYS A 593 12.64 3.40 52.81
CA LYS A 593 12.18 2.42 53.81
C LYS A 593 13.30 1.47 54.30
N SER A 594 14.31 1.20 53.48
CA SER A 594 15.51 0.48 53.91
C SER A 594 16.43 1.35 54.76
N ALA A 595 16.61 2.62 54.38
CA ALA A 595 17.43 3.58 55.12
C ALA A 595 16.86 3.87 56.52
N SER A 596 15.53 3.93 56.67
CA SER A 596 14.88 4.08 57.98
C SER A 596 15.00 2.85 58.90
N ASN A 597 15.40 1.70 58.38
CA ASN A 597 15.54 0.45 59.15
C ASN A 597 16.98 0.21 59.66
N VAL A 598 17.94 1.10 59.36
CA VAL A 598 19.32 1.00 59.88
C VAL A 598 19.37 1.52 61.32
N VAL A 599 18.87 0.71 62.25
CA VAL A 599 19.08 0.90 63.69
C VAL A 599 20.57 0.66 63.99
N VAL A 600 21.18 1.56 64.77
CA VAL A 600 22.54 1.38 65.27
C VAL A 600 22.54 0.26 66.31
N THR A 601 23.00 -0.93 65.92
CA THR A 601 23.30 -2.02 66.86
C THR A 601 24.62 -1.69 67.57
N GLU A 602 24.50 -1.17 68.78
CA GLU A 602 25.62 -0.87 69.68
C GLU A 602 26.21 -2.19 70.22
N ASN A 603 27.13 -2.78 69.47
CA ASN A 603 27.84 -3.99 69.89
C ASN A 603 28.95 -3.64 70.90
N THR A 604 28.77 -4.10 72.14
CA THR A 604 29.75 -4.01 73.22
C THR A 604 30.93 -4.96 73.05
N GLU A 605 32.01 -4.67 73.79
CA GLU A 605 33.19 -5.50 74.07
C GLU A 605 34.29 -5.58 72.97
N GLY A 606 35.41 -4.91 73.25
CA GLY A 606 36.66 -4.91 72.50
C GLY A 606 37.59 -3.80 73.01
N PRO A 607 38.73 -4.10 73.66
CA PRO A 607 39.51 -3.07 74.38
C PRO A 607 40.44 -2.29 73.45
N GLY A 608 40.51 -0.95 73.56
CA GLY A 608 41.62 -0.23 72.91
C GLY A 608 41.55 1.28 72.64
N THR A 609 40.51 2.04 73.01
CA THR A 609 40.53 3.51 72.82
C THR A 609 39.87 4.24 73.99
N GLN A 610 40.60 5.15 74.65
CA GLN A 610 40.01 6.08 75.61
C GLN A 610 39.42 7.29 74.90
N ILE A 611 38.17 7.64 75.21
CA ILE A 611 37.54 8.90 74.79
C ILE A 611 37.49 9.83 76.01
N THR A 612 38.30 10.88 76.00
CA THR A 612 38.22 11.98 76.98
C THR A 612 37.34 13.10 76.44
N GLY A 613 36.06 13.05 76.78
CA GLY A 613 35.13 14.15 76.55
C GLY A 613 35.28 15.24 77.62
N SER A 614 35.41 16.50 77.18
CA SER A 614 35.24 17.68 78.05
C SER A 614 34.10 18.51 77.49
N GLU A 615 32.95 18.50 78.18
CA GLU A 615 31.79 19.32 77.81
C GLU A 615 31.97 20.74 78.37
N ALA A 616 32.30 21.70 77.50
CA ALA A 616 32.22 23.12 77.81
C ALA A 616 30.85 23.64 77.33
N VAL A 617 30.07 24.22 78.25
CA VAL A 617 28.79 24.87 77.95
C VAL A 617 29.01 26.37 77.84
N ASP A 618 28.60 26.95 76.71
CA ASP A 618 28.51 28.41 76.54
C ASP A 618 27.32 28.95 77.38
N PRO A 619 27.56 29.82 78.38
CA PRO A 619 26.52 30.26 79.30
C PRO A 619 25.49 31.24 78.69
N GLU A 620 25.76 31.87 77.54
CA GLU A 620 24.84 32.88 76.99
C GLU A 620 23.83 32.33 75.96
N THR A 621 24.11 31.21 75.29
CA THR A 621 23.24 30.70 74.20
C THR A 621 22.57 29.35 74.47
N GLY A 622 23.02 28.59 75.48
CA GLY A 622 22.37 27.34 75.92
C GLY A 622 22.35 26.19 74.89
N ARG A 623 23.05 26.32 73.75
CA ARG A 623 23.14 25.27 72.73
C ARG A 623 24.29 24.30 73.03
N ARG A 624 24.01 23.00 72.91
CA ARG A 624 25.03 21.94 72.98
C ARG A 624 25.69 21.76 71.60
N GLU A 625 26.95 22.16 71.45
CA GLU A 625 27.73 21.87 70.25
C GLU A 625 28.29 20.43 70.26
N GLY A 626 27.57 19.50 69.61
CA GLY A 626 28.01 18.12 69.43
C GLY A 626 29.17 17.98 68.43
N LYS A 627 30.40 18.34 68.84
CA LYS A 627 31.59 18.35 67.99
C LYS A 627 32.24 16.96 67.82
N VAL A 628 31.60 16.08 67.03
CA VAL A 628 32.20 14.79 66.64
C VAL A 628 33.29 15.01 65.58
N THR A 629 34.53 14.60 65.87
CA THR A 629 35.66 14.67 64.94
C THR A 629 36.17 13.25 64.67
N ILE A 630 36.00 12.75 63.44
CA ILE A 630 36.54 11.47 62.99
C ILE A 630 37.67 11.77 61.99
N SER A 631 38.90 11.41 62.33
CA SER A 631 40.06 11.55 61.46
C SER A 631 40.41 10.21 60.79
N THR A 632 40.28 10.15 59.47
CA THR A 632 40.88 9.10 58.63
C THR A 632 41.97 9.73 57.76
N GLY A 633 43.05 8.99 57.51
CA GLY A 633 44.32 9.58 57.07
C GLY A 633 44.34 10.23 55.68
N ASN A 634 44.96 11.41 55.63
CA ASN A 634 45.73 11.94 54.51
C ASN A 634 45.04 12.20 53.14
N GLN A 635 43.74 12.53 53.13
CA GLN A 635 43.17 13.42 52.09
C GLN A 635 42.27 14.48 52.73
N PRO A 636 42.17 15.70 52.15
CA PRO A 636 41.32 16.76 52.68
C PRO A 636 39.84 16.41 52.52
N ALA A 637 39.15 16.19 53.64
CA ALA A 637 37.71 15.93 53.63
C ALA A 637 36.94 17.12 53.02
N VAL A 638 36.12 16.85 52.00
CA VAL A 638 35.26 17.88 51.39
C VAL A 638 34.24 18.36 52.41
N ARG A 639 34.39 19.60 52.84
CA ARG A 639 33.61 20.23 53.89
C ARG A 639 32.22 20.59 53.39
N PHE A 640 31.29 19.64 53.43
CA PHE A 640 29.86 19.92 53.26
C PHE A 640 29.40 20.86 54.36
N MET A 641 29.27 22.15 54.03
CA MET A 641 28.68 23.17 54.90
C MET A 641 27.22 22.82 55.23
N ASN A 642 26.68 23.43 56.29
CA ASN A 642 25.34 23.18 56.80
C ASN A 642 24.24 23.58 55.80
N MET A 643 24.00 22.74 54.80
CA MET A 643 22.86 22.83 53.89
C MET A 643 21.58 22.49 54.66
N ASP A 644 20.67 23.46 54.70
CA ASP A 644 19.34 23.32 55.30
C ASP A 644 18.56 22.13 54.72
N ARG A 645 17.60 21.61 55.50
CA ARG A 645 16.80 20.43 55.16
C ARG A 645 16.00 20.63 53.88
N ASP A 646 15.49 21.84 53.61
CA ASP A 646 14.75 22.11 52.38
C ASP A 646 15.69 22.39 51.20
N THR A 647 16.83 23.06 51.40
CA THR A 647 17.86 23.16 50.34
C THR A 647 18.37 21.77 49.93
N ARG A 648 18.55 20.86 50.89
CA ARG A 648 18.91 19.45 50.61
C ARG A 648 17.83 18.74 49.80
N LYS A 649 16.54 18.86 50.16
CA LYS A 649 15.43 18.30 49.37
C LYS A 649 15.36 18.88 47.96
N LYS A 650 15.48 20.21 47.80
CA LYS A 650 15.48 20.89 46.50
C LYS A 650 16.60 20.36 45.60
N VAL A 651 17.82 20.25 46.13
CA VAL A 651 18.98 19.72 45.40
C VAL A 651 18.80 18.23 45.07
N THR A 652 18.34 17.39 46.00
CA THR A 652 18.06 15.97 45.72
C THR A 652 17.00 15.78 44.64
N ASN A 653 15.90 16.52 44.68
CA ASN A 653 14.84 16.44 43.67
C ASN A 653 15.34 16.92 42.30
N ALA A 654 16.04 18.04 42.23
CA ALA A 654 16.61 18.56 40.99
C ALA A 654 17.61 17.57 40.36
N ILE A 655 18.46 16.92 41.18
CA ILE A 655 19.38 15.87 40.71
C ILE A 655 18.61 14.64 40.23
N LEU A 656 17.55 14.21 40.94
CA LEU A 656 16.76 13.03 40.57
C LEU A 656 16.03 13.22 39.23
N GLU A 657 15.39 14.38 39.03
CA GLU A 657 14.76 14.74 37.74
C GLU A 657 15.79 14.82 36.61
N SER A 658 16.97 15.39 36.88
CA SER A 658 18.08 15.49 35.91
C SER A 658 18.61 14.12 35.49
N LEU A 659 18.80 13.21 36.44
CA LEU A 659 19.23 11.83 36.18
C LEU A 659 18.17 11.05 35.39
N LEU A 660 16.88 11.25 35.70
CA LEU A 660 15.77 10.65 34.95
C LEU A 660 15.73 11.14 33.50
N GLN A 661 15.92 12.45 33.25
CA GLN A 661 16.00 12.98 31.88
C GLN A 661 17.14 12.33 31.09
N ILE A 662 18.32 12.17 31.69
CA ILE A 662 19.49 11.51 31.05
C ILE A 662 19.21 10.03 30.77
N LEU A 663 18.63 9.31 31.75
CA LEU A 663 18.28 7.88 31.62
C LEU A 663 17.24 7.61 30.52
N LEU A 664 16.37 8.59 30.24
CA LEU A 664 15.38 8.51 29.17
C LEU A 664 15.94 8.70 27.75
N ILE A 665 17.14 9.27 27.57
CA ILE A 665 17.68 9.60 26.23
C ILE A 665 17.74 8.37 25.30
N PRO A 666 18.26 7.18 25.70
CA PRO A 666 18.30 6.01 24.82
C PRO A 666 16.91 5.52 24.41
N ILE A 667 15.93 5.62 25.31
CA ILE A 667 14.53 5.26 25.06
C ILE A 667 13.90 6.22 24.05
N GLN A 668 14.05 7.53 24.26
CA GLN A 668 13.58 8.56 23.33
C GLN A 668 14.19 8.36 21.94
N LEU A 669 15.46 7.95 21.86
CA LEU A 669 16.17 7.69 20.62
C LEU A 669 15.55 6.57 19.78
N VAL A 670 15.18 5.46 20.43
CA VAL A 670 14.45 4.35 19.80
C VAL A 670 13.06 4.82 19.37
N MET A 671 12.32 5.52 20.25
CA MET A 671 10.97 6.00 19.97
C MET A 671 10.93 6.97 18.78
N MET A 672 11.75 8.01 18.76
CA MET A 672 11.81 8.99 17.66
C MET A 672 12.24 8.35 16.33
N SER A 673 13.17 7.39 16.37
CA SER A 673 13.57 6.64 15.16
C SER A 673 12.41 5.87 14.57
N PHE A 674 11.64 5.18 15.44
CA PHE A 674 10.52 4.33 15.05
C PHE A 674 9.28 5.12 14.60
N THR A 675 8.91 6.18 15.32
CA THR A 675 7.79 7.06 14.93
C THR A 675 8.06 7.77 13.60
N ALA A 676 9.31 8.16 13.33
CA ALA A 676 9.70 8.70 12.03
C ALA A 676 9.53 7.70 10.87
N ILE A 677 9.79 6.41 11.09
CA ILE A 677 9.55 5.34 10.09
C ILE A 677 8.04 5.14 9.87
N ILE A 678 7.23 5.19 10.94
CA ILE A 678 5.76 5.15 10.83
C ILE A 678 5.25 6.34 10.00
N GLY A 679 5.77 7.55 10.22
CA GLY A 679 5.44 8.75 9.44
C GLY A 679 5.80 8.63 7.95
N ALA A 680 6.99 8.11 7.66
CA ALA A 680 7.46 7.84 6.29
C ALA A 680 6.56 6.84 5.55
N LEU A 681 6.24 5.70 6.18
CA LEU A 681 5.34 4.69 5.61
C LEU A 681 3.91 5.22 5.44
N LEU A 682 3.45 6.08 6.35
CA LEU A 682 2.14 6.72 6.26
C LEU A 682 2.05 7.72 5.11
N PHE A 683 3.11 8.47 4.83
CA PHE A 683 3.22 9.32 3.63
C PHE A 683 3.10 8.49 2.35
N ILE A 684 3.94 7.45 2.20
CA ILE A 684 3.93 6.57 1.01
C ILE A 684 2.54 5.97 0.80
N LYS A 685 1.93 5.45 1.88
CA LYS A 685 0.60 4.84 1.87
C LYS A 685 -0.52 5.83 1.52
N THR A 686 -0.47 7.07 2.02
CA THR A 686 -1.49 8.09 1.71
C THR A 686 -1.37 8.64 0.29
N ARG A 687 -0.17 8.60 -0.30
CA ARG A 687 0.06 8.87 -1.72
C ARG A 687 -0.51 7.74 -2.60
N GLN A 688 -0.10 6.49 -2.40
CA GLN A 688 -0.64 5.31 -3.11
C GLN A 688 -2.17 5.22 -3.02
N ALA A 689 -2.74 5.50 -1.84
CA ALA A 689 -4.17 5.50 -1.63
C ALA A 689 -4.93 6.55 -2.47
N GLY A 690 -4.25 7.55 -3.03
CA GLY A 690 -4.79 8.51 -3.99
C GLY A 690 -4.65 8.11 -5.45
N GLY A 691 -4.07 6.94 -5.77
CA GLY A 691 -3.72 6.56 -7.15
C GLY A 691 -2.49 7.31 -7.70
N GLU A 692 -1.84 8.14 -6.89
CA GLU A 692 -0.61 8.83 -7.28
C GLU A 692 0.56 7.84 -7.28
N PRO A 693 1.28 7.68 -8.41
CA PRO A 693 2.41 6.77 -8.47
C PRO A 693 3.52 7.21 -7.52
N ILE A 694 4.27 6.22 -7.01
CA ILE A 694 5.53 6.51 -6.29
C ILE A 694 6.69 6.58 -7.28
N THR A 695 6.61 5.99 -8.49
CA THR A 695 7.71 5.89 -9.47
C THR A 695 8.48 7.19 -9.65
N ASP A 696 7.79 8.32 -9.79
CA ASP A 696 8.38 9.66 -9.96
C ASP A 696 9.17 10.11 -8.71
N LEU A 697 8.72 9.72 -7.51
CA LEU A 697 9.44 9.88 -6.26
C LEU A 697 10.52 8.81 -6.01
N LEU A 698 10.53 7.70 -6.75
CA LEU A 698 11.58 6.67 -6.71
C LEU A 698 12.71 6.99 -7.72
N ALA A 699 12.37 7.61 -8.86
CA ALA A 699 13.31 8.00 -9.91
C ALA A 699 14.45 8.90 -9.41
N GLN A 700 14.19 9.80 -8.44
CA GLN A 700 15.24 10.63 -7.83
C GLN A 700 16.36 9.84 -7.12
N PHE A 701 16.13 8.56 -6.78
CA PHE A 701 17.17 7.68 -6.25
C PHE A 701 18.01 7.02 -7.37
N GLU A 702 17.50 6.94 -8.61
CA GLU A 702 18.30 6.42 -9.73
C GLU A 702 19.48 7.32 -10.07
N ASP A 703 19.28 8.64 -10.14
CA ASP A 703 20.37 9.60 -10.36
C ASP A 703 21.31 9.66 -9.15
N THR A 704 20.76 9.64 -7.93
CA THR A 704 21.55 9.69 -6.69
C THR A 704 22.47 8.46 -6.55
N ASP A 705 22.02 7.31 -7.02
CA ASP A 705 22.76 6.05 -7.02
C ASP A 705 23.02 5.50 -8.43
N GLY A 706 23.31 6.41 -9.36
CA GLY A 706 23.76 6.10 -10.71
C GLY A 706 25.01 5.19 -10.72
N PRO A 707 25.27 4.49 -11.83
CA PRO A 707 26.35 3.52 -11.92
C PRO A 707 27.72 4.18 -11.67
N LYS A 708 28.48 3.71 -10.68
CA LYS A 708 29.79 4.28 -10.29
C LYS A 708 31.00 3.45 -10.73
N LYS A 709 30.76 2.35 -11.44
CA LYS A 709 31.80 1.47 -11.99
C LYS A 709 31.46 1.17 -13.44
N LYS A 710 32.47 1.15 -14.31
CA LYS A 710 32.30 0.93 -15.76
C LYS A 710 31.50 -0.32 -16.16
N TRP A 711 31.44 -1.35 -15.31
CA TRP A 711 30.58 -2.51 -15.56
C TRP A 711 29.08 -2.21 -15.32
N GLN A 712 28.75 -1.38 -14.33
CA GLN A 712 27.37 -0.95 -14.05
C GLN A 712 26.87 -0.02 -15.14
N GLU A 713 27.74 0.84 -15.69
CA GLU A 713 27.46 1.68 -16.85
C GLU A 713 27.15 0.81 -18.08
N ARG A 714 27.99 -0.19 -18.38
CA ARG A 714 27.75 -1.14 -19.48
C ARG A 714 26.43 -1.93 -19.31
N VAL A 715 26.08 -2.32 -18.08
CA VAL A 715 24.81 -3.00 -17.80
C VAL A 715 23.62 -2.05 -17.95
N ARG A 716 23.66 -0.83 -17.39
CA ARG A 716 22.59 0.18 -17.58
C ARG A 716 22.43 0.54 -19.06
N LYS A 717 23.54 0.73 -19.79
CA LYS A 717 23.52 0.98 -21.24
C LYS A 717 22.83 -0.16 -22.00
N ARG A 718 23.22 -1.43 -21.77
CA ARG A 718 22.53 -2.59 -22.37
C ARG A 718 21.05 -2.70 -22.01
N LEU A 719 20.65 -2.28 -20.81
CA LEU A 719 19.24 -2.30 -20.36
C LEU A 719 18.42 -1.16 -20.99
N LEU A 720 19.02 0.01 -21.23
CA LEU A 720 18.41 1.08 -22.02
C LEU A 720 18.31 0.70 -23.51
N GLU A 721 19.39 0.14 -24.08
CA GLU A 721 19.46 -0.34 -25.48
C GLU A 721 18.49 -1.49 -25.78
N SER A 722 18.10 -2.28 -24.76
CA SER A 722 17.09 -3.34 -24.88
C SER A 722 15.69 -2.92 -24.43
N GLY A 723 15.46 -1.62 -24.19
CA GLY A 723 14.16 -1.07 -23.78
C GLY A 723 13.69 -1.44 -22.36
N ARG A 724 14.45 -2.27 -21.64
CA ARG A 724 14.13 -2.77 -20.28
C ARG A 724 14.19 -1.72 -19.18
N ILE A 725 14.74 -0.53 -19.48
CA ILE A 725 14.64 0.68 -18.67
C ILE A 725 14.28 1.81 -19.62
N SER A 726 13.28 2.62 -19.27
CA SER A 726 12.89 3.78 -20.09
C SER A 726 13.85 4.95 -19.88
N ALA A 727 14.30 5.57 -20.97
CA ALA A 727 15.22 6.71 -20.96
C ALA A 727 14.48 8.05 -20.71
N ASN A 728 13.80 8.17 -19.56
CA ASN A 728 12.88 9.29 -19.32
C ASN A 728 13.12 10.03 -17.97
N SER A 729 14.27 10.69 -17.87
CA SER A 729 14.44 11.92 -17.09
C SER A 729 15.05 12.99 -18.01
N LYS A 730 14.24 14.01 -18.37
CA LYS A 730 14.72 15.14 -19.18
C LYS A 730 15.24 16.27 -18.28
N SER A 731 16.44 16.75 -18.63
CA SER A 731 16.97 18.12 -18.45
C SER A 731 16.58 18.88 -17.17
#